data_AF-K9BHS1-F1
#
_entry.id   AF-K9BHS1-F1
#
_cell.length_a   1.000
_cell.length_b   1.000
_cell.length_c   1.000
_cell.angle_alpha   90.00
_cell.angle_beta   90.00
_cell.angle_gamma   90.00
#
_symmetry.space_group_name_H-M   'P 1'
#
loop_
_entity.id
_entity.type
_entity.pdbx_description
1 polymer ?
#
loop_
_entity_poly.entity_id
_entity_poly.type
_entity_poly.pdbx_seq_one_letter_code
_entity_poly.pdbx_strand_id
1 'polypeptide(L)'
;MAHRIYLYNVNKDKQHSDLGYLGEWKYEIPQLLLPLFFAQPSRKEHLLYFDRQGGVEYLQRFYDLLNEQYQFSEQAGCVEAQQTMFELLQHLPYEQLEMDATDVFNMNDDSHRLQAQQWLEDILEKKALYDQALEQRDLTILDVVLARTGYENFLDILQTDWVQWGLGYWEESLYRDASESFEENGLWGLRNRQGEVVLAPQMNEIWAFNDEGIAVFEHNAQYGYLNHYGKILLEAQFADAYDSFQLDGKNYAVVHPQEKPELEGLICVEDGQWVIPACYEAVEQLRYSDVFNVFKAGQYRLVNLQHQAIVAESSDHPFDLDYLNEQVKLYYCAQTGSAKRRYFLSNGSYLGEYIEDVLQPLSNGYLWVKPNKFQRKICVLKPNGELLIDDIDQLKEWSGYGYRSFAYCKNKQWSVYHTETHRFLLAQGMDKLIEGEYLHELEDIYPFEHVGQYGLFDAKQQQWLIPLANQFERIQHVSYGVFQCITTAGSYYYDAKQNMLGTTSFDYIAPAIERYDPEQGLLTLFKALNVFFINPQRQMVQAKPDQIAQFYLRRFNFQGKDLRFFEQFYSRWKAAQGDSYFGQLKVNTLLKMAQSFEEHHDIAQAIQYYQAAADQGDSESMVALGLIYNNGEGVQQDYVRALDYYWQAVQLDNSWGWNNLGCMYLNGHGIEQDVQLAIECFNKSAQLGNGQACKNLAGFYYDGIDVEQDLELAKTYYQRAEQQFYFSGEQLADIYYQQAAYAQVAKLIKRDKDEAYTAIYYALMYEAGHQFKQNIKKAIQYFEKALQYADYAYALKQLLHYYAESEQFKNPEKYQHWQEYIVSNAIQLDESASD
;
A
#
# COMPACT_ATOMS: atom_id res chain seq x y z
N MET A 1 5.72 11.62 -2.44
CA MET A 1 4.78 12.45 -1.65
C MET A 1 3.39 11.91 -1.92
N ALA A 2 2.56 11.72 -0.90
CA ALA A 2 1.19 11.27 -1.13
C ALA A 2 0.41 12.43 -1.77
N HIS A 3 -0.24 12.20 -2.90
CA HIS A 3 -1.15 13.17 -3.52
C HIS A 3 -2.47 13.19 -2.75
N ARG A 4 -2.95 14.39 -2.38
CA ARG A 4 -4.06 14.56 -1.44
C ARG A 4 -5.18 15.46 -1.97
N ILE A 5 -6.36 15.25 -1.45
CA ILE A 5 -7.53 16.14 -1.57
C ILE A 5 -7.72 16.78 -0.20
N TYR A 6 -7.92 18.09 -0.17
CA TYR A 6 -8.22 18.83 1.06
C TYR A 6 -9.60 19.45 0.96
N LEU A 7 -10.36 19.39 2.06
CA LEU A 7 -11.66 20.05 2.19
C LEU A 7 -11.55 21.21 3.17
N TYR A 8 -12.11 22.37 2.85
CA TYR A 8 -12.12 23.57 3.69
C TYR A 8 -13.54 24.10 3.90
N ASN A 9 -13.75 24.85 4.99
CA ASN A 9 -14.93 25.68 5.17
C ASN A 9 -14.60 27.14 4.82
N VAL A 10 -15.37 27.74 3.91
CA VAL A 10 -15.05 29.05 3.34
C VAL A 10 -16.25 29.99 3.33
N ASN A 11 -16.00 31.28 3.53
CA ASN A 11 -17.03 32.31 3.44
C ASN A 11 -17.37 32.67 1.98
N LYS A 12 -18.35 33.56 1.78
CA LYS A 12 -18.78 34.00 0.43
C LYS A 12 -17.65 34.68 -0.37
N ASP A 13 -16.65 35.23 0.31
CA ASP A 13 -15.47 35.86 -0.27
C ASP A 13 -14.29 34.89 -0.44
N LYS A 14 -14.50 33.59 -0.15
CA LYS A 14 -13.54 32.48 -0.28
C LYS A 14 -12.35 32.59 0.66
N GLN A 15 -12.56 33.20 1.82
CA GLN A 15 -11.60 33.11 2.92
C GLN A 15 -11.87 31.84 3.70
N HIS A 16 -10.80 31.08 3.96
CA HIS A 16 -10.83 29.88 4.78
C HIS A 16 -11.13 30.25 6.23
N SER A 17 -11.87 29.39 6.93
CA SER A 17 -12.01 29.48 8.38
C SER A 17 -10.66 29.21 9.06
N ASP A 18 -10.47 29.72 10.27
CA ASP A 18 -9.27 29.46 11.08
C ASP A 18 -9.12 27.98 11.53
N LEU A 19 -10.09 27.12 11.18
CA LEU A 19 -10.10 25.69 11.47
C LEU A 19 -9.05 24.87 10.68
N GLY A 20 -8.46 25.45 9.63
CA GLY A 20 -7.64 24.72 8.67
C GLY A 20 -8.49 23.88 7.71
N TYR A 21 -7.90 22.81 7.17
CA TYR A 21 -8.65 21.83 6.38
C TYR A 21 -9.47 20.93 7.31
N LEU A 22 -10.69 20.61 6.89
CA LEU A 22 -11.63 19.80 7.62
C LEU A 22 -11.28 18.30 7.56
N GLY A 23 -10.68 17.87 6.46
CA GLY A 23 -10.26 16.49 6.23
C GLY A 23 -9.37 16.39 5.00
N GLU A 24 -8.49 15.40 5.00
CA GLU A 24 -7.64 15.06 3.86
C GLU A 24 -7.83 13.61 3.40
N TRP A 25 -7.89 13.41 2.08
CA TRP A 25 -8.03 12.08 1.47
C TRP A 25 -6.99 11.88 0.37
N LYS A 26 -6.84 10.66 -0.13
CA LYS A 26 -5.85 10.35 -1.19
C LYS A 26 -6.42 10.67 -2.58
N TYR A 27 -6.45 9.70 -3.47
CA TYR A 27 -6.63 9.88 -4.91
C TYR A 27 -8.07 10.16 -5.34
N GLU A 28 -9.06 9.91 -4.47
CA GLU A 28 -10.48 10.04 -4.79
C GLU A 28 -11.30 10.50 -3.57
N ILE A 29 -12.48 11.06 -3.85
CA ILE A 29 -13.46 11.46 -2.83
C ILE A 29 -14.02 10.19 -2.18
N PRO A 30 -14.04 10.07 -0.83
CA PRO A 30 -14.62 8.90 -0.16
C PRO A 30 -16.08 8.70 -0.53
N GLN A 31 -16.44 7.49 -1.00
CA GLN A 31 -17.82 7.19 -1.44
C GLN A 31 -18.85 7.36 -0.32
N LEU A 32 -18.45 7.15 0.94
CA LEU A 32 -19.29 7.38 2.12
C LEU A 32 -19.64 8.87 2.32
N LEU A 33 -18.74 9.79 1.95
CA LEU A 33 -18.91 11.23 2.11
C LEU A 33 -19.36 11.94 0.84
N LEU A 34 -19.37 11.26 -0.30
CA LEU A 34 -19.76 11.83 -1.59
C LEU A 34 -21.11 12.60 -1.55
N PRO A 35 -22.15 12.15 -0.81
CA PRO A 35 -23.40 12.89 -0.66
C PRO A 35 -23.28 14.33 -0.14
N LEU A 36 -22.25 14.63 0.65
CA LEU A 36 -21.97 15.97 1.16
C LEU A 36 -21.75 17.00 0.03
N PHE A 37 -21.34 16.53 -1.15
CA PHE A 37 -20.94 17.37 -2.29
C PHE A 37 -22.01 17.48 -3.38
N PHE A 38 -23.23 17.02 -3.13
CA PHE A 38 -24.31 17.05 -4.12
C PHE A 38 -25.15 18.33 -4.12
N ALA A 39 -25.03 19.16 -3.09
CA ALA A 39 -25.80 20.39 -2.98
C ALA A 39 -25.09 21.55 -3.68
N GLN A 40 -25.73 22.03 -4.76
CA GLN A 40 -25.28 23.18 -5.57
C GLN A 40 -23.79 23.12 -5.95
N PRO A 41 -23.28 21.99 -6.48
CA PRO A 41 -21.87 21.87 -6.80
C PRO A 41 -21.51 22.84 -7.92
N SER A 42 -20.41 23.57 -7.74
CA SER A 42 -19.93 24.55 -8.70
C SER A 42 -18.41 24.59 -8.72
N ARG A 43 -17.83 25.18 -9.77
CA ARG A 43 -16.38 25.29 -9.92
C ARG A 43 -15.97 26.75 -10.13
N LYS A 44 -14.86 27.14 -9.51
CA LYS A 44 -14.13 28.36 -9.87
C LYS A 44 -12.66 28.00 -10.05
N GLU A 45 -12.16 28.13 -11.28
CA GLU A 45 -10.84 27.65 -11.67
C GLU A 45 -10.64 26.16 -11.36
N HIS A 46 -9.70 25.79 -10.50
CA HIS A 46 -9.43 24.39 -10.15
C HIS A 46 -10.13 23.95 -8.86
N LEU A 47 -10.82 24.87 -8.18
CA LEU A 47 -11.47 24.60 -6.90
C LEU A 47 -12.95 24.29 -7.12
N LEU A 48 -13.45 23.32 -6.35
CA LEU A 48 -14.85 22.93 -6.33
C LEU A 48 -15.52 23.50 -5.07
N TYR A 49 -16.77 23.92 -5.21
CA TYR A 49 -17.55 24.58 -4.16
C TYR A 49 -18.90 23.93 -4.01
N PHE A 50 -19.33 23.78 -2.75
CA PHE A 50 -20.56 23.09 -2.39
C PHE A 50 -21.31 23.86 -1.30
N ASP A 51 -22.63 23.78 -1.33
CA ASP A 51 -23.48 24.30 -0.28
C ASP A 51 -23.40 23.38 0.94
N ARG A 52 -22.92 23.91 2.07
CA ARG A 52 -22.69 23.12 3.28
C ARG A 52 -24.01 22.58 3.83
N GLN A 53 -25.00 23.45 4.02
CA GLN A 53 -26.25 23.07 4.68
C GLN A 53 -26.98 21.97 3.89
N GLY A 54 -27.21 22.19 2.59
CA GLY A 54 -27.85 21.21 1.72
C GLY A 54 -27.04 19.93 1.59
N GLY A 55 -25.71 20.02 1.62
CA GLY A 55 -24.82 18.86 1.61
C GLY A 55 -24.99 18.00 2.87
N VAL A 56 -25.03 18.64 4.04
CA VAL A 56 -25.26 17.96 5.33
C VAL A 56 -26.63 17.29 5.37
N GLU A 57 -27.68 17.97 4.90
CA GLU A 57 -29.02 17.39 4.79
C GLU A 57 -29.05 16.15 3.87
N TYR A 58 -28.29 16.19 2.76
CA TYR A 58 -28.19 15.07 1.84
C TYR A 58 -27.44 13.89 2.45
N LEU A 59 -26.32 14.15 3.12
CA LEU A 59 -25.54 13.15 3.83
C LEU A 59 -26.35 12.48 4.95
N GLN A 60 -27.12 13.25 5.72
CA GLN A 60 -28.02 12.71 6.76
C GLN A 60 -29.03 11.72 6.18
N ARG A 61 -29.72 12.08 5.10
CA ARG A 61 -30.68 11.17 4.43
C ARG A 61 -30.02 9.89 3.93
N PHE A 62 -28.77 9.96 3.50
CA PHE A 62 -28.01 8.79 3.10
C PHE A 62 -27.67 7.90 4.31
N TYR A 63 -27.20 8.49 5.41
CA TYR A 63 -26.97 7.74 6.66
C TYR A 63 -28.25 7.13 7.24
N ASP A 64 -29.39 7.80 7.10
CA ASP A 64 -30.69 7.24 7.46
C ASP A 64 -31.00 5.96 6.66
N LEU A 65 -30.76 5.99 5.34
CA LEU A 65 -30.94 4.81 4.49
C LEU A 65 -29.95 3.68 4.84
N LEU A 66 -28.68 4.03 5.09
CA LEU A 66 -27.67 3.07 5.54
C LEU A 66 -28.10 2.39 6.85
N ASN A 67 -28.58 3.16 7.83
CA ASN A 67 -29.04 2.60 9.10
C ASN A 67 -30.33 1.78 8.92
N GLU A 68 -31.26 2.20 8.06
CA GLU A 68 -32.48 1.46 7.74
C GLU A 68 -32.16 0.07 7.17
N GLN A 69 -31.18 -0.02 6.27
CA GLN A 69 -30.82 -1.28 5.61
C GLN A 69 -29.92 -2.18 6.46
N TYR A 70 -28.95 -1.61 7.18
CA TYR A 70 -27.93 -2.38 7.89
C TYR A 70 -28.15 -2.51 9.40
N GLN A 71 -29.03 -1.69 10.01
CA GLN A 71 -29.37 -1.74 11.43
C GLN A 71 -28.16 -1.64 12.38
N PHE A 72 -27.18 -0.78 12.06
CA PHE A 72 -25.93 -0.66 12.82
C PHE A 72 -26.03 0.24 14.06
N SER A 73 -27.16 0.90 14.33
CA SER A 73 -27.31 1.84 15.46
C SER A 73 -27.11 1.20 16.85
N GLU A 74 -27.13 -0.13 16.95
CA GLU A 74 -26.84 -0.87 18.19
C GLU A 74 -25.35 -1.18 18.40
N GLN A 75 -24.49 -0.85 17.42
CA GLN A 75 -23.05 -1.08 17.52
C GLN A 75 -22.37 -0.02 18.41
N ALA A 76 -21.40 -0.46 19.21
CA ALA A 76 -20.70 0.39 20.17
C ALA A 76 -20.00 1.56 19.46
N GLY A 77 -20.15 2.77 20.03
CA GLY A 77 -19.54 4.00 19.52
C GLY A 77 -20.18 4.59 18.25
N CYS A 78 -21.10 3.89 17.58
CA CYS A 78 -21.68 4.36 16.32
C CYS A 78 -22.49 5.65 16.47
N VAL A 79 -23.42 5.68 17.43
CA VAL A 79 -24.33 6.83 17.63
C VAL A 79 -23.53 8.07 17.99
N GLU A 80 -22.55 7.92 18.88
CA GLU A 80 -21.67 9.01 19.31
C GLU A 80 -20.85 9.55 18.14
N ALA A 81 -20.17 8.69 17.39
CA ALA A 81 -19.35 9.10 16.25
C ALA A 81 -20.16 9.85 15.18
N GLN A 82 -21.36 9.37 14.85
CA GLN A 82 -22.24 10.03 13.90
C GLN A 82 -22.77 11.37 14.42
N GLN A 83 -23.14 11.43 15.70
CA GLN A 83 -23.59 12.66 16.33
C GLN A 83 -22.47 13.71 16.30
N THR A 84 -21.25 13.36 16.71
CA THR A 84 -20.09 14.25 16.67
C THR A 84 -19.80 14.74 15.26
N MET A 85 -19.82 13.85 14.25
CA MET A 85 -19.61 14.23 12.85
C MET A 85 -20.66 15.22 12.37
N PHE A 86 -21.95 14.95 12.61
CA PHE A 86 -23.01 15.85 12.14
C PHE A 86 -23.06 17.16 12.92
N GLU A 87 -22.78 17.16 14.23
CA GLU A 87 -22.65 18.37 15.03
C GLU A 87 -21.51 19.25 14.51
N LEU A 88 -20.33 18.66 14.26
CA LEU A 88 -19.19 19.34 13.64
C LEU A 88 -19.60 20.03 12.33
N LEU A 89 -20.21 19.28 11.40
CA LEU A 89 -20.60 19.81 10.09
C LEU A 89 -21.69 20.88 10.17
N GLN A 90 -22.61 20.76 11.14
CA GLN A 90 -23.68 21.74 11.36
C GLN A 90 -23.15 23.07 11.90
N HIS A 91 -22.08 23.04 12.69
CA HIS A 91 -21.53 24.20 13.40
C HIS A 91 -20.30 24.82 12.71
N LEU A 92 -19.98 24.38 11.48
CA LEU A 92 -18.97 25.05 10.68
C LEU A 92 -19.36 26.53 10.47
N PRO A 93 -18.41 27.47 10.59
CA PRO A 93 -18.70 28.90 10.66
C PRO A 93 -19.27 29.50 9.36
N TYR A 94 -19.04 28.85 8.21
CA TYR A 94 -19.43 29.36 6.91
C TYR A 94 -20.31 28.41 6.11
N GLU A 95 -21.09 28.96 5.18
CA GLU A 95 -22.09 28.22 4.40
C GLU A 95 -21.53 27.43 3.21
N GLN A 96 -20.26 27.62 2.85
CA GLN A 96 -19.65 26.94 1.70
C GLN A 96 -18.55 25.99 2.12
N LEU A 97 -18.49 24.85 1.44
CA LEU A 97 -17.35 23.95 1.45
C LEU A 97 -16.53 24.19 0.18
N GLU A 98 -15.20 24.19 0.30
CA GLU A 98 -14.27 24.29 -0.82
C GLU A 98 -13.39 23.03 -0.84
N MET A 99 -13.35 22.33 -1.98
CA MET A 99 -12.46 21.20 -2.18
C MET A 99 -11.31 21.62 -3.08
N ASP A 100 -10.10 21.39 -2.57
CA ASP A 100 -8.84 21.56 -3.30
C ASP A 100 -8.21 20.19 -3.54
N ALA A 101 -8.27 19.76 -4.80
CA ALA A 101 -7.64 18.52 -5.27
C ALA A 101 -6.39 18.80 -6.12
N THR A 102 -5.77 19.98 -5.98
CA THR A 102 -4.60 20.40 -6.76
C THR A 102 -3.47 19.38 -6.72
N ASP A 103 -3.18 18.79 -5.56
CA ASP A 103 -2.12 17.78 -5.43
C ASP A 103 -2.42 16.52 -6.25
N VAL A 104 -3.68 16.09 -6.31
CA VAL A 104 -4.12 14.99 -7.18
C VAL A 104 -4.10 15.42 -8.65
N PHE A 105 -4.54 16.64 -8.95
CA PHE A 105 -4.52 17.15 -10.32
C PHE A 105 -3.10 17.27 -10.90
N ASN A 106 -2.09 17.48 -10.06
CA ASN A 106 -0.68 17.44 -10.46
C ASN A 106 -0.23 16.06 -11.00
N MET A 107 -1.03 15.00 -10.86
CA MET A 107 -0.73 13.66 -11.40
C MET A 107 -1.09 13.51 -12.88
N ASN A 108 -1.87 14.44 -13.44
CA ASN A 108 -2.27 14.46 -14.84
C ASN A 108 -1.84 15.80 -15.47
N ASP A 109 -1.43 15.74 -16.73
CA ASP A 109 -0.98 16.88 -17.52
C ASP A 109 -2.12 17.81 -17.98
N ASP A 110 -3.37 17.37 -17.84
CA ASP A 110 -4.56 18.18 -18.06
C ASP A 110 -4.55 19.42 -17.14
N SER A 111 -5.10 20.54 -17.61
CA SER A 111 -5.20 21.72 -16.73
C SER A 111 -6.04 21.38 -15.51
N HIS A 112 -5.64 21.82 -14.31
CA HIS A 112 -6.44 21.59 -13.10
C HIS A 112 -7.87 22.12 -13.24
N ARG A 113 -8.07 23.15 -14.09
CA ARG A 113 -9.38 23.66 -14.47
C ARG A 113 -10.24 22.63 -15.20
N LEU A 114 -9.65 21.88 -16.14
CA LEU A 114 -10.31 20.82 -16.90
C LEU A 114 -10.55 19.60 -16.01
N GLN A 115 -9.57 19.22 -15.21
CA GLN A 115 -9.71 18.10 -14.27
C GLN A 115 -10.80 18.37 -13.23
N ALA A 116 -10.83 19.57 -12.65
CA ALA A 116 -11.92 20.00 -11.78
C ALA A 116 -13.27 20.03 -12.50
N GLN A 117 -13.31 20.37 -13.80
CA GLN A 117 -14.54 20.30 -14.59
C GLN A 117 -15.02 18.85 -14.74
N GLN A 118 -14.12 17.92 -15.04
CA GLN A 118 -14.44 16.49 -15.14
C GLN A 118 -14.89 15.92 -13.79
N TRP A 119 -14.26 16.31 -12.68
CA TRP A 119 -14.68 15.90 -11.34
C TRP A 119 -16.07 16.43 -10.98
N LEU A 120 -16.37 17.69 -11.35
CA LEU A 120 -17.72 18.24 -11.18
C LEU A 120 -18.77 17.42 -11.96
N GLU A 121 -18.44 16.99 -13.19
CA GLU A 121 -19.29 16.14 -14.02
C GLU A 121 -19.47 14.75 -13.39
N ASP A 122 -18.40 14.11 -12.92
CA ASP A 122 -18.44 12.82 -12.22
C ASP A 122 -19.28 12.87 -10.93
N ILE A 123 -19.16 13.95 -10.13
CA ILE A 123 -19.99 14.15 -8.94
C ILE A 123 -21.47 14.23 -9.32
N LEU A 124 -21.81 14.94 -10.39
CA LEU A 124 -23.19 15.08 -10.87
C LEU A 124 -23.74 13.77 -11.45
N GLU A 125 -22.91 12.98 -12.13
CA GLU A 125 -23.29 11.65 -12.62
C GLU A 125 -23.57 10.69 -11.47
N LYS A 126 -22.67 10.63 -10.48
CA LYS A 126 -22.84 9.80 -9.28
C LYS A 126 -24.04 10.24 -8.47
N LYS A 127 -24.30 11.55 -8.35
CA LYS A 127 -25.49 12.07 -7.67
C LYS A 127 -26.78 11.41 -8.18
N ALA A 128 -26.91 11.19 -9.49
CA ALA A 128 -28.09 10.55 -10.06
C ALA A 128 -28.32 9.13 -9.53
N LEU A 129 -27.25 8.38 -9.27
CA LEU A 129 -27.34 7.03 -8.67
C LEU A 129 -27.75 7.09 -7.19
N TYR A 130 -27.24 8.07 -6.44
CA TYR A 130 -27.63 8.29 -5.04
C TYR A 130 -29.06 8.81 -4.90
N ASP A 131 -29.52 9.69 -5.79
CA ASP A 131 -30.93 10.09 -5.86
C ASP A 131 -31.81 8.85 -6.06
N GLN A 132 -31.46 7.97 -7.01
CA GLN A 132 -32.19 6.72 -7.25
C GLN A 132 -32.19 5.79 -6.05
N ALA A 133 -31.05 5.61 -5.38
CA ALA A 133 -30.94 4.79 -4.17
C ALA A 133 -31.81 5.33 -3.03
N LEU A 134 -31.82 6.65 -2.81
CA LEU A 134 -32.64 7.30 -1.79
C LEU A 134 -34.14 7.24 -2.11
N GLU A 135 -34.52 7.43 -3.37
CA GLU A 135 -35.92 7.37 -3.83
C GLU A 135 -36.49 5.96 -3.76
N GLN A 136 -35.69 4.97 -4.17
CA GLN A 136 -36.10 3.56 -4.19
C GLN A 136 -35.86 2.86 -2.86
N ARG A 137 -35.16 3.51 -1.92
CA ARG A 137 -34.72 2.92 -0.65
C ARG A 137 -33.90 1.64 -0.86
N ASP A 138 -33.04 1.63 -1.88
CA ASP A 138 -32.26 0.46 -2.32
C ASP A 138 -30.78 0.82 -2.52
N LEU A 139 -29.92 0.30 -1.64
CA LEU A 139 -28.47 0.54 -1.71
C LEU A 139 -27.77 -0.25 -2.82
N THR A 140 -28.36 -1.33 -3.35
CA THR A 140 -27.72 -2.15 -4.40
C THR A 140 -27.50 -1.37 -5.71
N ILE A 141 -28.27 -0.28 -5.90
CA ILE A 141 -28.07 0.68 -6.99
C ILE A 141 -26.67 1.30 -6.95
N LEU A 142 -26.06 1.38 -5.76
CA LEU A 142 -24.74 1.96 -5.52
C LEU A 142 -23.61 0.93 -5.59
N ASP A 143 -23.87 -0.35 -5.84
CA ASP A 143 -22.82 -1.37 -6.00
C ASP A 143 -21.82 -0.99 -7.10
N VAL A 144 -22.32 -0.34 -8.17
CA VAL A 144 -21.48 0.18 -9.27
C VAL A 144 -20.50 1.27 -8.82
N VAL A 145 -20.85 2.04 -7.78
CA VAL A 145 -20.00 3.08 -7.19
C VAL A 145 -18.88 2.45 -6.34
N LEU A 146 -19.12 1.26 -5.78
CA LEU A 146 -18.16 0.54 -4.94
C LEU A 146 -17.24 -0.41 -5.71
N ALA A 147 -17.54 -0.73 -6.98
CA ALA A 147 -16.85 -1.74 -7.79
C ALA A 147 -15.31 -1.57 -7.91
N ARG A 148 -14.75 -0.40 -7.56
CA ARG A 148 -13.31 -0.10 -7.61
C ARG A 148 -12.68 0.27 -6.26
N THR A 149 -13.47 0.30 -5.17
CA THR A 149 -13.00 0.72 -3.84
C THR A 149 -12.42 -0.43 -3.01
N GLY A 150 -12.73 -1.68 -3.40
CA GLY A 150 -12.32 -2.88 -2.68
C GLY A 150 -13.24 -3.28 -1.53
N TYR A 151 -14.34 -2.55 -1.31
CA TYR A 151 -15.38 -2.87 -0.31
C TYR A 151 -16.57 -3.54 -1.00
N GLU A 152 -17.19 -4.53 -0.36
CA GLU A 152 -18.36 -5.23 -0.94
C GLU A 152 -19.63 -4.42 -0.75
N ASN A 153 -19.74 -3.65 0.33
CA ASN A 153 -20.89 -2.80 0.64
C ASN A 153 -20.51 -1.62 1.56
N PHE A 154 -21.45 -0.71 1.86
CA PHE A 154 -21.17 0.46 2.72
C PHE A 154 -21.01 0.12 4.21
N LEU A 155 -21.58 -0.99 4.69
CA LEU A 155 -21.36 -1.44 6.06
C LEU A 155 -19.89 -1.83 6.27
N ASP A 156 -19.27 -2.48 5.28
CA ASP A 156 -17.83 -2.81 5.33
C ASP A 156 -16.96 -1.55 5.46
N ILE A 157 -17.33 -0.47 4.76
CA ILE A 157 -16.66 0.83 4.87
C ILE A 157 -16.83 1.40 6.27
N LEU A 158 -18.07 1.45 6.77
CA LEU A 158 -18.41 2.00 8.09
C LEU A 158 -17.70 1.27 9.24
N GLN A 159 -17.54 -0.05 9.12
CA GLN A 159 -16.90 -0.92 10.11
C GLN A 159 -15.37 -0.99 9.98
N THR A 160 -14.78 -0.26 9.05
CA THR A 160 -13.32 -0.16 8.96
C THR A 160 -12.79 0.66 10.14
N ASP A 161 -11.83 0.10 10.89
CA ASP A 161 -11.32 0.66 12.16
C ASP A 161 -11.02 2.16 12.13
N TRP A 162 -10.38 2.65 11.06
CA TRP A 162 -10.01 4.07 10.94
C TRP A 162 -11.14 4.96 10.43
N VAL A 163 -12.19 4.40 9.82
CA VAL A 163 -13.33 5.18 9.28
C VAL A 163 -14.25 5.66 10.40
N GLN A 164 -14.31 4.90 11.52
CA GLN A 164 -15.07 5.24 12.73
C GLN A 164 -16.49 5.76 12.42
N TRP A 165 -17.28 4.97 11.70
CA TRP A 165 -18.66 5.33 11.34
C TRP A 165 -18.81 6.65 10.56
N GLY A 166 -17.74 7.11 9.91
CA GLY A 166 -17.66 8.36 9.15
C GLY A 166 -16.84 9.46 9.82
N LEU A 167 -16.65 9.40 11.15
CA LEU A 167 -15.94 10.42 11.91
C LEU A 167 -14.44 10.46 11.57
N GLY A 168 -13.83 9.33 11.25
CA GLY A 168 -12.39 9.22 10.98
C GLY A 168 -11.92 9.84 9.66
N TYR A 169 -12.85 10.35 8.83
CA TYR A 169 -12.52 11.13 7.64
C TYR A 169 -12.22 12.61 7.93
N TRP A 170 -12.46 13.06 9.16
CA TRP A 170 -12.30 14.44 9.60
C TRP A 170 -11.05 14.57 10.46
N GLU A 171 -10.38 15.72 10.39
CA GLU A 171 -9.21 15.99 11.23
C GLU A 171 -9.57 15.89 12.71
N GLU A 172 -8.86 15.03 13.45
CA GLU A 172 -9.16 14.75 14.86
C GLU A 172 -9.22 16.02 15.70
N SER A 173 -8.33 16.99 15.42
CA SER A 173 -8.30 18.26 16.14
C SER A 173 -9.63 19.02 16.08
N LEU A 174 -10.43 18.87 15.01
CA LEU A 174 -11.71 19.57 14.85
C LEU A 174 -12.75 19.17 15.90
N TYR A 175 -12.64 17.95 16.43
CA TYR A 175 -13.60 17.40 17.39
C TYR A 175 -12.94 16.92 18.69
N ARG A 176 -11.60 16.82 18.78
CA ARG A 176 -10.86 16.61 20.03
C ARG A 176 -10.46 17.93 20.70
N ASP A 177 -10.06 18.94 19.92
CA ASP A 177 -9.59 20.25 20.40
C ASP A 177 -10.58 21.37 20.02
N ALA A 178 -11.86 21.19 20.39
CA ALA A 178 -12.91 22.11 19.96
C ALA A 178 -12.83 23.49 20.66
N SER A 179 -12.18 23.56 21.83
CA SER A 179 -12.06 24.80 22.60
C SER A 179 -10.66 25.03 23.15
N GLU A 180 -10.27 26.30 23.19
CA GLU A 180 -9.05 26.78 23.82
C GLU A 180 -9.37 27.43 25.16
N SER A 181 -8.51 27.15 26.15
CA SER A 181 -8.52 27.84 27.43
C SER A 181 -8.03 29.28 27.27
N PHE A 182 -8.76 30.25 27.81
CA PHE A 182 -8.36 31.65 27.81
C PHE A 182 -8.51 32.28 29.20
N GLU A 183 -7.62 33.21 29.52
CA GLU A 183 -7.64 33.94 30.77
C GLU A 183 -8.20 35.37 30.56
N GLU A 184 -9.14 35.77 31.42
CA GLU A 184 -9.65 37.13 31.50
C GLU A 184 -9.79 37.54 32.97
N ASN A 185 -9.15 38.64 33.36
CA ASN A 185 -9.14 39.16 34.74
C ASN A 185 -8.67 38.15 35.82
N GLY A 186 -7.73 37.25 35.48
CA GLY A 186 -7.21 36.26 36.43
C GLY A 186 -8.09 35.01 36.57
N LEU A 187 -9.09 34.84 35.69
CA LEU A 187 -9.94 33.66 35.64
C LEU A 187 -9.91 33.04 34.25
N TRP A 188 -9.98 31.72 34.20
CA TRP A 188 -9.97 30.92 32.99
C TRP A 188 -11.38 30.53 32.57
N GLY A 189 -11.60 30.57 31.26
CA GLY A 189 -12.77 30.07 30.57
C GLY A 189 -12.36 29.31 29.31
N LEU A 190 -13.33 28.88 28.51
CA LEU A 190 -13.11 28.22 27.24
C LEU A 190 -13.79 28.98 26.10
N ARG A 191 -13.09 29.10 24.97
CA ARG A 191 -13.68 29.55 23.71
C ARG A 191 -13.62 28.42 22.70
N ASN A 192 -14.69 28.22 21.95
CA ASN A 192 -14.60 27.36 20.78
C ASN A 192 -13.68 28.00 19.73
N ARG A 193 -13.35 27.25 18.68
CA ARG A 193 -12.51 27.74 17.58
C ARG A 193 -13.09 28.95 16.83
N GLN A 194 -14.40 29.20 16.91
CA GLN A 194 -15.06 30.39 16.37
C GLN A 194 -14.86 31.63 17.27
N GLY A 195 -14.15 31.48 18.39
CA GLY A 195 -13.92 32.53 19.39
C GLY A 195 -15.13 32.78 20.29
N GLU A 196 -16.18 31.97 20.18
CA GLU A 196 -17.36 32.07 21.02
C GLU A 196 -17.05 31.48 22.39
N VAL A 197 -17.45 32.19 23.45
CA VAL A 197 -17.26 31.75 24.82
C VAL A 197 -18.23 30.61 25.12
N VAL A 198 -17.72 29.37 25.18
CA VAL A 198 -18.50 28.17 25.57
C VAL A 198 -18.47 27.94 27.09
N LEU A 199 -17.43 28.44 27.76
CA LEU A 199 -17.35 28.53 29.21
C LEU A 199 -16.84 29.92 29.60
N ALA A 200 -17.66 30.70 30.29
CA ALA A 200 -17.26 32.02 30.75
C ALA A 200 -16.06 31.94 31.72
N PRO A 201 -15.17 32.97 31.77
CA PRO A 201 -14.06 33.03 32.71
C PRO A 201 -14.56 32.95 34.15
N GLN A 202 -14.33 31.81 34.79
CA GLN A 202 -14.79 31.55 36.16
C GLN A 202 -13.89 30.60 36.94
N MET A 203 -12.93 29.93 36.29
CA MET A 203 -12.02 28.97 36.92
C MET A 203 -10.71 29.66 37.31
N ASN A 204 -10.04 29.20 38.36
CA ASN A 204 -8.72 29.69 38.75
C ASN A 204 -7.64 29.24 37.75
N GLU A 205 -7.77 28.03 37.23
CA GLU A 205 -6.88 27.45 36.21
C GLU A 205 -7.63 26.33 35.46
N ILE A 206 -7.28 26.09 34.20
CA ILE A 206 -7.70 24.92 33.43
C ILE A 206 -6.43 24.31 32.84
N TRP A 207 -6.13 23.05 33.17
CA TRP A 207 -4.98 22.34 32.65
C TRP A 207 -5.20 21.86 31.21
N ALA A 208 -4.16 21.33 30.59
CA ALA A 208 -4.25 20.78 29.24
C ALA A 208 -5.29 19.64 29.18
N PHE A 209 -6.00 19.57 28.06
CA PHE A 209 -6.87 18.43 27.77
C PHE A 209 -6.02 17.19 27.46
N ASN A 210 -6.45 16.04 27.97
CA ASN A 210 -5.88 14.74 27.60
C ASN A 210 -6.42 14.27 26.23
N ASP A 211 -5.97 13.10 25.77
CA ASP A 211 -6.36 12.53 24.47
C ASP A 211 -7.88 12.27 24.32
N GLU A 212 -8.60 12.17 25.45
CA GLU A 212 -10.05 12.00 25.56
C GLU A 212 -10.81 13.34 25.63
N GLY A 213 -10.10 14.47 25.54
CA GLY A 213 -10.68 15.79 25.58
C GLY A 213 -11.21 16.20 26.96
N ILE A 214 -10.63 15.68 28.03
CA ILE A 214 -10.93 16.01 29.44
C ILE A 214 -9.76 16.77 30.05
N ALA A 215 -10.05 17.87 30.74
CA ALA A 215 -9.08 18.65 31.49
C ALA A 215 -9.42 18.68 32.97
N VAL A 216 -8.38 18.72 33.80
CA VAL A 216 -8.49 19.15 35.20
C VAL A 216 -8.73 20.65 35.22
N PHE A 217 -9.52 21.14 36.16
CA PHE A 217 -9.65 22.58 36.42
C PHE A 217 -9.60 22.88 37.92
N GLU A 218 -9.14 24.07 38.26
CA GLU A 218 -9.15 24.61 39.63
C GLU A 218 -10.27 25.63 39.78
N HIS A 219 -11.04 25.52 40.86
CA HIS A 219 -11.96 26.56 41.30
C HIS A 219 -11.96 26.66 42.83
N ASN A 220 -11.61 27.83 43.36
CA ASN A 220 -11.49 28.12 44.79
C ASN A 220 -10.55 27.15 45.55
N ALA A 221 -9.35 26.87 45.02
CA ALA A 221 -8.39 25.91 45.59
C ALA A 221 -8.94 24.47 45.72
N GLN A 222 -9.88 24.12 44.84
CA GLN A 222 -10.39 22.76 44.68
C GLN A 222 -10.31 22.35 43.21
N TYR A 223 -10.14 21.06 42.97
CA TYR A 223 -9.93 20.51 41.64
C TYR A 223 -11.14 19.68 41.19
N GLY A 224 -11.48 19.78 39.90
CA GLY A 224 -12.56 19.05 39.22
C GLY A 224 -12.20 18.72 37.78
N TYR A 225 -13.15 18.18 37.01
CA TYR A 225 -12.96 17.78 35.62
C TYR A 225 -14.03 18.37 34.70
N LEU A 226 -13.62 18.80 33.51
CA LEU A 226 -14.51 19.30 32.46
C LEU A 226 -14.05 18.78 31.09
N ASN A 227 -14.98 18.69 30.14
CA ASN A 227 -14.64 18.34 28.77
C ASN A 227 -14.36 19.60 27.93
N HIS A 228 -13.79 19.40 26.74
CA HIS A 228 -13.43 20.48 25.82
C HIS A 228 -14.61 21.28 25.26
N TYR A 229 -15.87 20.92 25.57
CA TYR A 229 -17.05 21.74 25.26
C TYR A 229 -17.46 22.67 26.42
N GLY A 230 -16.70 22.69 27.51
CA GLY A 230 -17.01 23.47 28.70
C GLY A 230 -18.06 22.83 29.61
N LYS A 231 -18.43 21.57 29.38
CA LYS A 231 -19.30 20.83 30.28
C LYS A 231 -18.47 20.33 31.47
N ILE A 232 -18.84 20.77 32.67
CA ILE A 232 -18.31 20.21 33.92
C ILE A 232 -18.76 18.75 34.00
N LEU A 233 -17.80 17.83 34.01
CA LEU A 233 -18.02 16.40 34.20
C LEU A 233 -18.09 16.07 35.69
N LEU A 234 -17.21 16.70 36.49
CA LEU A 234 -17.17 16.56 37.92
C LEU A 234 -16.79 17.88 38.58
N GLU A 235 -17.67 18.36 39.47
CA GLU A 235 -17.48 19.63 40.19
C GLU A 235 -16.18 19.64 41.00
N ALA A 236 -15.63 20.84 41.20
CA ALA A 236 -14.40 21.03 41.97
C ALA A 236 -14.64 20.66 43.45
N GLN A 237 -14.01 19.57 43.90
CA GLN A 237 -14.20 19.01 45.25
C GLN A 237 -12.95 18.30 45.81
N PHE A 238 -11.87 18.20 45.05
CA PHE A 238 -10.63 17.53 45.45
C PHE A 238 -9.56 18.54 45.86
N ALA A 239 -8.63 18.14 46.73
CA ALA A 239 -7.50 18.97 47.15
C ALA A 239 -6.43 19.09 46.05
N ASP A 240 -6.34 18.06 45.21
CA ASP A 240 -5.47 17.96 44.04
C ASP A 240 -6.01 16.83 43.14
N ALA A 241 -5.66 16.85 41.86
CA ALA A 241 -6.18 15.92 40.86
C ALA A 241 -5.16 15.70 39.72
N TYR A 242 -4.93 14.44 39.37
CA TYR A 242 -4.12 14.07 38.21
C TYR A 242 -4.97 13.99 36.93
N ASP A 243 -4.31 13.95 35.77
CA ASP A 243 -5.00 13.74 34.50
C ASP A 243 -5.82 12.44 34.51
N SER A 244 -7.01 12.51 33.91
CA SER A 244 -7.84 11.33 33.74
C SER A 244 -7.31 10.41 32.62
N PHE A 245 -7.69 9.14 32.67
CA PHE A 245 -7.38 8.14 31.65
C PHE A 245 -8.58 7.23 31.42
N GLN A 246 -8.70 6.67 30.21
CA GLN A 246 -9.83 5.81 29.85
C GLN A 246 -9.52 4.32 30.04
N LEU A 247 -10.48 3.58 30.60
CA LEU A 247 -10.50 2.11 30.64
C LEU A 247 -11.93 1.62 30.41
N ASP A 248 -12.12 0.68 29.48
CA ASP A 248 -13.42 0.08 29.13
C ASP A 248 -14.54 1.14 28.88
N GLY A 249 -14.20 2.23 28.19
CA GLY A 249 -15.14 3.31 27.84
C GLY A 249 -15.56 4.22 29.01
N LYS A 250 -14.82 4.18 30.13
CA LYS A 250 -15.01 5.09 31.26
C LYS A 250 -13.72 5.80 31.62
N ASN A 251 -13.84 7.01 32.15
CA ASN A 251 -12.70 7.81 32.56
C ASN A 251 -12.48 7.68 34.06
N TYR A 252 -11.23 7.41 34.45
CA TYR A 252 -10.80 7.32 35.83
C TYR A 252 -9.70 8.32 36.10
N ALA A 253 -9.57 8.74 37.35
CA ALA A 253 -8.49 9.64 37.72
C ALA A 253 -8.04 9.42 39.16
N VAL A 254 -6.74 9.61 39.40
CA VAL A 254 -6.18 9.64 40.75
C VAL A 254 -6.39 11.04 41.32
N VAL A 255 -6.92 11.14 42.53
CA VAL A 255 -7.27 12.40 43.17
C VAL A 255 -6.92 12.41 44.67
N HIS A 256 -6.72 13.60 45.22
CA HIS A 256 -6.46 13.84 46.63
C HIS A 256 -7.72 14.38 47.31
N PRO A 257 -8.19 13.80 48.43
CA PRO A 257 -9.39 14.26 49.13
C PRO A 257 -9.10 15.52 49.95
N GLN A 258 -10.09 16.40 50.10
CA GLN A 258 -9.98 17.65 50.87
C GLN A 258 -9.61 17.44 52.35
N GLU A 259 -10.15 16.41 53.00
CA GLU A 259 -9.89 16.17 54.42
C GLU A 259 -8.48 15.66 54.72
N LYS A 260 -7.84 15.01 53.74
CA LYS A 260 -6.50 14.39 53.86
C LYS A 260 -5.72 14.51 52.54
N PRO A 261 -5.25 15.72 52.19
CA PRO A 261 -4.60 15.97 50.90
C PRO A 261 -3.32 15.15 50.68
N GLU A 262 -2.71 14.61 51.73
CA GLU A 262 -1.54 13.73 51.65
C GLU A 262 -1.84 12.30 51.17
N LEU A 263 -3.12 11.96 50.98
CA LEU A 263 -3.54 10.63 50.54
C LEU A 263 -4.16 10.67 49.15
N GLU A 264 -4.02 9.56 48.44
CA GLU A 264 -4.54 9.35 47.09
C GLU A 264 -5.62 8.26 47.08
N GLY A 265 -6.53 8.38 46.11
CA GLY A 265 -7.47 7.35 45.72
C GLY A 265 -7.86 7.49 44.25
N LEU A 266 -8.64 6.55 43.73
CA LEU A 266 -9.08 6.52 42.34
C LEU A 266 -10.59 6.75 42.28
N ILE A 267 -11.05 7.67 41.42
CA ILE A 267 -12.47 7.93 41.15
C ILE A 267 -12.84 7.62 39.70
N CYS A 268 -14.13 7.33 39.45
CA CYS A 268 -14.73 7.39 38.11
C CYS A 268 -15.14 8.84 37.85
N VAL A 269 -14.71 9.43 36.74
CA VAL A 269 -14.89 10.87 36.48
C VAL A 269 -16.36 11.21 36.19
N GLU A 270 -17.11 10.30 35.56
CA GLU A 270 -18.50 10.53 35.15
C GLU A 270 -19.48 10.68 36.33
N ASP A 271 -19.19 10.04 37.47
CA ASP A 271 -20.07 10.05 38.64
C ASP A 271 -19.38 10.41 39.97
N GLY A 272 -18.05 10.58 39.96
CA GLY A 272 -17.24 10.91 41.12
C GLY A 272 -17.11 9.79 42.17
N GLN A 273 -17.55 8.57 41.85
CA GLN A 273 -17.50 7.47 42.82
C GLN A 273 -16.06 7.00 43.06
N TRP A 274 -15.72 6.81 44.34
CA TRP A 274 -14.45 6.20 44.73
C TRP A 274 -14.43 4.72 44.35
N VAL A 275 -13.52 4.40 43.45
CA VAL A 275 -13.21 3.05 42.98
C VAL A 275 -12.11 2.44 43.87
N ILE A 276 -11.08 3.23 44.17
CA ILE A 276 -10.07 2.94 45.20
C ILE A 276 -10.19 4.04 46.26
N PRO A 277 -10.44 3.72 47.54
CA PRO A 277 -10.65 4.72 48.58
C PRO A 277 -9.38 5.54 48.85
N ALA A 278 -9.58 6.83 49.13
CA ALA A 278 -8.56 7.83 49.42
C ALA A 278 -7.82 7.59 50.76
N CYS A 279 -7.06 6.50 50.83
CA CYS A 279 -6.41 6.06 52.06
C CYS A 279 -4.98 5.54 51.86
N TYR A 280 -4.41 5.80 50.67
CA TYR A 280 -3.08 5.37 50.26
C TYR A 280 -2.14 6.57 50.15
N GLU A 281 -0.85 6.34 50.36
CA GLU A 281 0.20 7.34 50.18
C GLU A 281 0.56 7.54 48.70
N ALA A 282 0.30 6.53 47.86
CA ALA A 282 0.37 6.62 46.40
C ALA A 282 -0.56 5.57 45.74
N VAL A 283 -1.16 5.93 44.61
CA VAL A 283 -1.93 5.05 43.72
C VAL A 283 -1.38 5.17 42.29
N GLU A 284 -0.77 4.11 41.78
CA GLU A 284 -0.11 4.11 40.46
C GLU A 284 -0.71 3.04 39.56
N GLN A 285 -1.16 3.42 38.37
CA GLN A 285 -1.66 2.48 37.37
C GLN A 285 -0.52 1.65 36.75
N LEU A 286 -0.75 0.36 36.58
CA LEU A 286 0.21 -0.54 35.95
C LEU A 286 0.02 -0.56 34.43
N ARG A 287 0.90 0.10 33.67
CA ARG A 287 0.98 0.08 32.18
C ARG A 287 -0.38 0.16 31.47
N TYR A 288 -1.20 1.17 31.78
CA TYR A 288 -2.52 1.37 31.16
C TYR A 288 -3.49 0.18 31.32
N SER A 289 -3.40 -0.56 32.44
CA SER A 289 -4.31 -1.67 32.76
C SER A 289 -5.32 -1.31 33.86
N ASP A 290 -6.25 -2.23 34.14
CA ASP A 290 -7.23 -2.17 35.24
C ASP A 290 -6.63 -2.51 36.62
N VAL A 291 -5.31 -2.50 36.73
CA VAL A 291 -4.54 -2.93 37.91
C VAL A 291 -3.64 -1.81 38.42
N PHE A 292 -3.60 -1.64 39.74
CA PHE A 292 -2.96 -0.52 40.41
C PHE A 292 -2.03 -0.99 41.53
N ASN A 293 -0.83 -0.41 41.57
CA ASN A 293 -0.02 -0.40 42.78
C ASN A 293 -0.61 0.61 43.76
N VAL A 294 -0.88 0.15 44.98
CA VAL A 294 -1.27 1.03 46.09
C VAL A 294 -0.22 0.94 47.19
N PHE A 295 0.29 2.10 47.62
CA PHE A 295 1.37 2.20 48.59
C PHE A 295 0.84 2.71 49.94
N LYS A 296 1.21 2.04 51.04
CA LYS A 296 0.84 2.45 52.39
C LYS A 296 1.80 1.88 53.43
N ALA A 297 2.28 2.73 54.33
CA ALA A 297 3.14 2.35 55.45
C ALA A 297 4.38 1.52 55.02
N GLY A 298 5.04 1.93 53.94
CA GLY A 298 6.26 1.27 53.45
C GLY A 298 6.02 -0.05 52.70
N GLN A 299 4.79 -0.32 52.26
CA GLN A 299 4.42 -1.55 51.58
C GLN A 299 3.58 -1.27 50.34
N TYR A 300 3.91 -1.93 49.23
CA TYR A 300 3.11 -1.97 48.01
C TYR A 300 2.15 -3.16 48.03
N ARG A 301 0.95 -2.96 47.50
CA ARG A 301 -0.03 -4.00 47.18
C ARG A 301 -0.59 -3.78 45.79
N LEU A 302 -1.06 -4.86 45.17
CA LEU A 302 -1.67 -4.84 43.86
C LEU A 302 -3.19 -5.01 43.97
N VAL A 303 -3.96 -4.06 43.44
CA VAL A 303 -5.44 -4.07 43.47
C VAL A 303 -6.04 -3.85 42.09
N ASN A 304 -7.25 -4.33 41.86
CA ASN A 304 -8.02 -4.05 40.63
C ASN A 304 -9.01 -2.88 40.81
N LEU A 305 -9.77 -2.56 39.76
CA LEU A 305 -10.86 -1.58 39.79
C LEU A 305 -12.02 -1.91 40.76
N GLN A 306 -12.08 -3.10 41.36
CA GLN A 306 -13.04 -3.40 42.44
C GLN A 306 -12.41 -3.25 43.83
N HIS A 307 -11.21 -2.65 43.90
CA HIS A 307 -10.39 -2.52 45.10
C HIS A 307 -10.03 -3.87 45.75
N GLN A 308 -10.08 -4.96 44.96
CA GLN A 308 -9.74 -6.30 45.43
C GLN A 308 -8.24 -6.53 45.28
N ALA A 309 -7.61 -7.03 46.33
CA ALA A 309 -6.21 -7.44 46.27
C ALA A 309 -6.05 -8.61 45.29
N ILE A 310 -5.20 -8.43 44.27
CA ILE A 310 -4.87 -9.48 43.31
C ILE A 310 -3.85 -10.42 43.95
N VAL A 311 -2.72 -9.87 44.40
CA VAL A 311 -1.70 -10.61 45.14
C VAL A 311 -1.97 -10.51 46.64
N ALA A 312 -2.02 -11.66 47.33
CA ALA A 312 -2.33 -11.71 48.75
C ALA A 312 -1.24 -11.10 49.64
N GLU A 313 0.01 -11.12 49.18
CA GLU A 313 1.18 -10.61 49.90
C GLU A 313 1.48 -9.16 49.52
N SER A 314 2.06 -8.39 50.45
CA SER A 314 2.64 -7.08 50.17
C SER A 314 4.13 -7.17 49.82
N SER A 315 4.68 -6.09 49.29
CA SER A 315 6.08 -6.02 48.85
C SER A 315 6.74 -4.69 49.25
N ASP A 316 8.03 -4.73 49.56
CA ASP A 316 8.85 -3.53 49.80
C ASP A 316 9.17 -2.78 48.49
N HIS A 317 8.91 -3.42 47.34
CA HIS A 317 9.11 -2.88 45.98
C HIS A 317 7.78 -2.87 45.21
N PRO A 318 7.56 -1.93 44.28
CA PRO A 318 6.36 -1.93 43.45
C PRO A 318 6.28 -3.21 42.61
N PHE A 319 5.06 -3.62 42.29
CA PHE A 319 4.82 -4.67 41.31
C PHE A 319 4.92 -4.09 39.89
N ASP A 320 5.30 -4.91 38.93
CA ASP A 320 5.24 -4.60 37.49
C ASP A 320 4.62 -5.79 36.73
N LEU A 321 4.29 -5.56 35.47
CA LEU A 321 3.63 -6.50 34.58
C LEU A 321 4.62 -7.06 33.55
N ASP A 322 4.63 -8.38 33.41
CA ASP A 322 5.27 -9.10 32.32
C ASP A 322 4.17 -9.69 31.41
N TYR A 323 3.94 -9.02 30.27
CA TYR A 323 2.95 -9.43 29.27
C TYR A 323 3.63 -10.32 28.24
N LEU A 324 3.54 -11.63 28.42
CA LEU A 324 4.22 -12.59 27.55
C LEU A 324 3.44 -12.83 26.25
N ASN A 325 2.11 -12.94 26.34
CA ASN A 325 1.18 -12.96 25.21
C ASN A 325 -0.27 -12.71 25.69
N GLU A 326 -1.24 -12.77 24.79
CA GLU A 326 -2.67 -12.58 25.12
C GLU A 326 -3.19 -13.53 26.22
N GLN A 327 -2.64 -14.74 26.33
CA GLN A 327 -3.09 -15.76 27.27
C GLN A 327 -2.35 -15.72 28.61
N VAL A 328 -1.16 -15.11 28.67
CA VAL A 328 -0.26 -15.18 29.82
C VAL A 328 0.22 -13.78 30.20
N LYS A 329 -0.41 -13.26 31.26
CA LYS A 329 -0.02 -12.05 31.98
C LYS A 329 0.52 -12.45 33.35
N LEU A 330 1.73 -12.00 33.69
CA LEU A 330 2.36 -12.28 34.98
C LEU A 330 2.64 -10.97 35.72
N TYR A 331 2.38 -10.95 37.02
CA TYR A 331 2.83 -9.86 37.89
C TYR A 331 4.14 -10.26 38.54
N TYR A 332 5.04 -9.30 38.73
CA TYR A 332 6.29 -9.57 39.42
C TYR A 332 6.74 -8.40 40.29
N CYS A 333 7.56 -8.69 41.29
CA CYS A 333 8.25 -7.66 42.07
C CYS A 333 9.72 -8.03 42.33
N ALA A 334 10.55 -7.01 42.49
CA ALA A 334 11.97 -7.17 42.79
C ALA A 334 12.20 -7.66 44.24
N GLN A 335 13.41 -8.19 44.48
CA GLN A 335 13.84 -8.64 45.80
C GLN A 335 15.16 -8.00 46.18
N THR A 336 15.22 -7.44 47.39
CA THR A 336 16.44 -6.81 47.92
C THR A 336 17.59 -7.83 47.98
N GLY A 337 18.68 -7.55 47.28
CA GLY A 337 19.89 -8.38 47.29
C GLY A 337 19.83 -9.65 46.42
N SER A 338 18.81 -9.81 45.57
CA SER A 338 18.69 -10.94 44.64
C SER A 338 18.49 -10.45 43.20
N ALA A 339 19.08 -11.17 42.23
CA ALA A 339 18.81 -10.96 40.81
C ALA A 339 17.50 -11.61 40.35
N LYS A 340 16.83 -12.38 41.23
CA LYS A 340 15.54 -13.00 40.95
C LYS A 340 14.38 -12.11 41.37
N ARG A 341 13.31 -12.15 40.60
CA ARG A 341 12.02 -11.52 40.88
C ARG A 341 11.03 -12.58 41.35
N ARG A 342 10.08 -12.19 42.19
CA ARG A 342 8.95 -13.06 42.58
C ARG A 342 7.87 -12.88 41.53
N TYR A 343 7.44 -13.96 40.90
CA TYR A 343 6.41 -13.95 39.87
C TYR A 343 5.09 -14.52 40.39
N PHE A 344 3.99 -13.97 39.91
CA PHE A 344 2.62 -14.33 40.24
C PHE A 344 1.81 -14.44 38.95
N LEU A 345 0.88 -15.39 38.90
CA LEU A 345 -0.09 -15.51 37.83
C LEU A 345 -1.09 -14.34 37.87
N SER A 346 -1.84 -14.12 36.80
CA SER A 346 -2.86 -13.07 36.70
C SER A 346 -3.96 -13.15 37.78
N ASN A 347 -4.20 -14.35 38.32
CA ASN A 347 -5.11 -14.56 39.45
C ASN A 347 -4.47 -14.33 40.82
N GLY A 348 -3.22 -13.85 40.87
CA GLY A 348 -2.46 -13.58 42.09
C GLY A 348 -1.73 -14.78 42.70
N SER A 349 -1.86 -15.98 42.14
CA SER A 349 -1.20 -17.17 42.67
C SER A 349 0.32 -17.09 42.49
N TYR A 350 1.08 -17.47 43.52
CA TYR A 350 2.54 -17.46 43.47
C TYR A 350 3.09 -18.51 42.50
N LEU A 351 3.87 -18.08 41.50
CA LEU A 351 4.46 -18.93 40.47
C LEU A 351 5.88 -19.38 40.84
N GLY A 352 6.66 -18.53 41.50
CA GLY A 352 8.04 -18.81 41.91
C GLY A 352 9.01 -17.66 41.67
N GLU A 353 10.30 -17.95 41.83
CA GLU A 353 11.38 -16.97 41.67
C GLU A 353 12.20 -17.22 40.42
N TYR A 354 12.21 -16.25 39.51
CA TYR A 354 12.90 -16.33 38.23
C TYR A 354 13.72 -15.07 37.99
N ILE A 355 14.80 -15.20 37.22
CA ILE A 355 15.45 -14.00 36.68
C ILE A 355 14.61 -13.47 35.51
N GLU A 356 14.89 -12.25 35.08
CA GLU A 356 14.26 -11.65 33.91
C GLU A 356 14.45 -12.51 32.62
N ASP A 357 13.47 -12.45 31.73
CA ASP A 357 13.44 -13.05 30.38
C ASP A 357 13.56 -14.59 30.26
N VAL A 358 13.41 -15.34 31.37
CA VAL A 358 13.51 -16.82 31.33
C VAL A 358 12.18 -17.54 31.18
N LEU A 359 11.07 -16.94 31.62
CA LEU A 359 9.74 -17.51 31.46
C LEU A 359 9.24 -17.20 30.05
N GLN A 360 8.73 -18.21 29.36
CA GLN A 360 8.23 -18.08 27.99
C GLN A 360 6.90 -18.80 27.86
N PRO A 361 5.95 -18.24 27.09
CA PRO A 361 4.64 -18.84 26.95
C PRO A 361 4.66 -20.06 26.02
N LEU A 362 3.71 -20.94 26.25
CA LEU A 362 3.28 -22.03 25.37
C LEU A 362 1.76 -21.95 25.19
N SER A 363 1.22 -22.78 24.30
CA SER A 363 -0.24 -22.81 24.07
C SER A 363 -1.02 -23.21 25.33
N ASN A 364 -2.22 -22.64 25.47
CA ASN A 364 -3.15 -22.90 26.56
C ASN A 364 -2.59 -22.52 27.94
N GLY A 365 -1.83 -21.43 28.02
CA GLY A 365 -1.34 -20.85 29.27
C GLY A 365 -0.18 -21.59 29.93
N TYR A 366 0.36 -22.62 29.28
CA TYR A 366 1.57 -23.30 29.76
C TYR A 366 2.77 -22.35 29.66
N LEU A 367 3.78 -22.60 30.50
CA LEU A 367 5.02 -21.82 30.51
C LEU A 367 6.21 -22.76 30.38
N TRP A 368 7.28 -22.32 29.75
CA TRP A 368 8.57 -23.01 29.85
C TRP A 368 9.66 -22.07 30.34
N VAL A 369 10.62 -22.65 31.07
CA VAL A 369 11.74 -21.94 31.66
C VAL A 369 12.98 -22.20 30.79
N LYS A 370 13.51 -21.13 30.20
CA LYS A 370 14.76 -21.16 29.43
C LYS A 370 15.93 -21.58 30.32
N PRO A 371 16.91 -22.35 29.80
CA PRO A 371 18.15 -22.62 30.48
C PRO A 371 18.85 -21.33 30.86
N ASN A 372 19.35 -21.26 32.09
CA ASN A 372 20.01 -20.10 32.66
C ASN A 372 21.08 -20.53 33.68
N LYS A 373 21.74 -19.55 34.31
CA LYS A 373 22.83 -19.83 35.26
C LYS A 373 22.41 -20.63 36.50
N PHE A 374 21.13 -20.63 36.86
CA PHE A 374 20.58 -21.37 37.99
C PHE A 374 19.91 -22.70 37.59
N GLN A 375 19.42 -22.79 36.35
CA GLN A 375 18.74 -23.98 35.81
C GLN A 375 19.32 -24.34 34.43
N ARG A 376 20.08 -25.43 34.32
CA ARG A 376 20.80 -25.77 33.07
C ARG A 376 19.94 -26.46 32.00
N LYS A 377 18.75 -26.94 32.35
CA LYS A 377 17.84 -27.68 31.46
C LYS A 377 16.50 -26.96 31.34
N ILE A 378 15.76 -27.28 30.28
CA ILE A 378 14.41 -26.75 30.09
C ILE A 378 13.46 -27.47 31.04
N CYS A 379 12.52 -26.73 31.61
CA CYS A 379 11.34 -27.30 32.26
C CYS A 379 10.07 -26.61 31.74
N VAL A 380 8.94 -27.30 31.86
CA VAL A 380 7.62 -26.80 31.49
C VAL A 380 6.75 -26.79 32.74
N LEU A 381 6.04 -25.69 32.95
CA LEU A 381 5.06 -25.47 34.00
C LEU A 381 3.66 -25.49 33.39
N LYS A 382 2.71 -26.04 34.14
CA LYS A 382 1.29 -25.98 33.84
C LYS A 382 0.76 -24.56 34.03
N PRO A 383 -0.45 -24.23 33.52
CA PRO A 383 -1.05 -22.90 33.67
C PRO A 383 -1.26 -22.47 35.13
N ASN A 384 -1.39 -23.42 36.05
CA ASN A 384 -1.48 -23.16 37.49
C ASN A 384 -0.11 -23.02 38.19
N GLY A 385 1.00 -23.05 37.44
CA GLY A 385 2.36 -22.93 37.94
C GLY A 385 3.02 -24.23 38.41
N GLU A 386 2.29 -25.36 38.45
CA GLU A 386 2.89 -26.64 38.82
C GLU A 386 3.90 -27.13 37.76
N LEU A 387 4.98 -27.77 38.20
CA LEU A 387 5.92 -28.44 37.30
C LEU A 387 5.22 -29.57 36.52
N LEU A 388 5.24 -29.51 35.19
CA LEU A 388 4.78 -30.59 34.31
C LEU A 388 5.92 -31.58 34.04
N ILE A 389 7.05 -31.08 33.55
CA ILE A 389 8.20 -31.88 33.12
C ILE A 389 9.47 -31.05 33.22
N ASP A 390 10.55 -31.68 33.66
CA ASP A 390 11.89 -31.12 33.78
C ASP A 390 12.92 -31.85 32.91
N ASP A 391 14.18 -31.43 33.01
CA ASP A 391 15.32 -32.08 32.35
C ASP A 391 15.15 -32.25 30.83
N ILE A 392 14.46 -31.32 30.18
CA ILE A 392 14.31 -31.30 28.73
C ILE A 392 15.61 -30.79 28.10
N ASP A 393 16.11 -31.56 27.11
CA ASP A 393 17.31 -31.25 26.34
C ASP A 393 17.04 -30.20 25.26
N GLN A 394 15.91 -30.35 24.56
CA GLN A 394 15.45 -29.45 23.50
C GLN A 394 13.93 -29.36 23.54
N LEU A 395 13.40 -28.17 23.31
CA LEU A 395 11.96 -27.92 23.20
C LEU A 395 11.69 -27.31 21.82
N LYS A 396 10.63 -27.78 21.17
CA LYS A 396 10.15 -27.25 19.90
C LYS A 396 8.65 -26.98 20.04
N GLU A 397 8.31 -25.71 20.01
CA GLU A 397 6.96 -25.22 20.20
C GLU A 397 6.62 -24.21 19.10
N TRP A 398 5.36 -24.23 18.68
CA TRP A 398 4.83 -23.39 17.60
C TRP A 398 3.47 -22.84 18.00
N SER A 399 3.33 -22.50 19.29
CA SER A 399 2.07 -22.05 19.87
C SER A 399 1.50 -20.80 19.16
N GLY A 400 2.37 -19.93 18.64
CA GLY A 400 1.98 -18.78 17.80
C GLY A 400 1.41 -19.14 16.42
N TYR A 401 1.54 -20.39 15.97
CA TYR A 401 1.00 -20.90 14.70
C TYR A 401 -0.19 -21.86 14.91
N GLY A 402 -0.90 -21.72 16.04
CA GLY A 402 -2.12 -22.50 16.33
C GLY A 402 -1.88 -23.89 16.93
N TYR A 403 -0.62 -24.28 17.19
CA TYR A 403 -0.32 -25.58 17.79
C TYR A 403 -0.84 -25.70 19.22
N ARG A 404 -1.57 -26.78 19.48
CA ARG A 404 -2.07 -27.16 20.82
C ARG A 404 -1.22 -28.25 21.45
N SER A 405 0.00 -28.40 20.95
CA SER A 405 1.02 -29.31 21.45
C SER A 405 2.42 -28.75 21.26
N PHE A 406 3.38 -29.34 21.96
CA PHE A 406 4.80 -29.07 21.77
C PHE A 406 5.59 -30.38 21.72
N ALA A 407 6.65 -30.41 20.93
CA ALA A 407 7.59 -31.51 20.88
C ALA A 407 8.77 -31.23 21.83
N TYR A 408 9.22 -32.25 22.55
CA TYR A 408 10.35 -32.13 23.46
C TYR A 408 11.28 -33.33 23.32
N CYS A 409 12.57 -33.07 23.49
CA CYS A 409 13.62 -34.08 23.51
C CYS A 409 14.10 -34.24 24.95
N LYS A 410 14.04 -35.46 25.50
CA LYS A 410 14.60 -35.81 26.81
C LYS A 410 15.36 -37.12 26.68
N ASN A 411 16.61 -37.16 27.16
CA ASN A 411 17.50 -38.31 27.01
C ASN A 411 17.71 -38.73 25.54
N LYS A 412 17.84 -37.74 24.64
CA LYS A 412 17.99 -37.96 23.18
C LYS A 412 16.81 -38.69 22.51
N GLN A 413 15.64 -38.63 23.11
CA GLN A 413 14.41 -39.20 22.56
C GLN A 413 13.35 -38.11 22.48
N TRP A 414 12.75 -37.95 21.31
CA TRP A 414 11.67 -37.00 21.04
C TRP A 414 10.32 -37.58 21.42
N SER A 415 9.46 -36.74 22.01
CA SER A 415 8.06 -37.03 22.33
C SER A 415 7.24 -35.75 22.15
N VAL A 416 5.92 -35.84 22.27
CA VAL A 416 4.98 -34.72 22.10
C VAL A 416 4.07 -34.64 23.32
N TYR A 417 3.76 -33.44 23.78
CA TYR A 417 2.74 -33.21 24.80
C TYR A 417 1.64 -32.31 24.25
N HIS A 418 0.39 -32.73 24.43
CA HIS A 418 -0.78 -31.98 23.99
C HIS A 418 -1.31 -31.13 25.15
N THR A 419 -1.26 -29.81 24.99
CA THR A 419 -1.58 -28.85 26.06
C THR A 419 -3.08 -28.79 26.34
N GLU A 420 -3.95 -28.91 25.33
CA GLU A 420 -5.41 -28.91 25.52
C GLU A 420 -5.93 -30.20 26.17
N THR A 421 -5.48 -31.38 25.72
CA THR A 421 -5.93 -32.67 26.27
C THR A 421 -5.13 -33.14 27.50
N HIS A 422 -4.08 -32.41 27.86
CA HIS A 422 -3.18 -32.69 28.98
C HIS A 422 -2.53 -34.09 28.94
N ARG A 423 -2.09 -34.53 27.76
CA ARG A 423 -1.56 -35.88 27.53
C ARG A 423 -0.14 -35.85 26.98
N PHE A 424 0.71 -36.72 27.54
CA PHE A 424 1.92 -37.18 26.87
C PHE A 424 1.52 -38.11 25.73
N LEU A 425 1.95 -37.78 24.52
CA LEU A 425 1.69 -38.53 23.30
C LEU A 425 2.93 -39.36 22.92
N LEU A 426 2.68 -40.36 22.06
CA LEU A 426 3.64 -41.38 21.64
C LEU A 426 4.00 -42.35 22.77
N ALA A 427 3.72 -43.65 22.57
CA ALA A 427 3.98 -44.69 23.56
C ALA A 427 5.47 -44.98 23.77
N GLN A 428 6.31 -44.65 22.78
CA GLN A 428 7.76 -44.77 22.81
C GLN A 428 8.39 -43.47 22.30
N GLY A 429 9.65 -43.23 22.67
CA GLY A 429 10.43 -42.10 22.17
C GLY A 429 10.83 -42.27 20.71
N MET A 430 11.02 -41.15 20.01
CA MET A 430 11.48 -41.09 18.63
C MET A 430 12.95 -40.67 18.56
N ASP A 431 13.71 -41.20 17.61
CA ASP A 431 15.14 -40.87 17.52
C ASP A 431 15.35 -39.45 16.99
N LYS A 432 14.47 -39.00 16.09
CA LYS A 432 14.59 -37.70 15.44
C LYS A 432 13.25 -37.11 15.02
N LEU A 433 13.05 -35.84 15.34
CA LEU A 433 12.03 -34.98 14.74
C LEU A 433 12.56 -34.40 13.42
N ILE A 434 11.79 -34.49 12.33
CA ILE A 434 12.19 -34.02 11.00
C ILE A 434 11.68 -32.58 10.83
N GLU A 435 12.57 -31.60 10.96
CA GLU A 435 12.20 -30.17 10.85
C GLU A 435 12.02 -29.71 9.39
N GLY A 436 11.13 -28.74 9.15
CA GLY A 436 10.83 -28.18 7.83
C GLY A 436 9.78 -27.05 7.87
N GLU A 437 9.49 -26.42 6.73
CA GLU A 437 8.58 -25.24 6.66
C GLU A 437 7.10 -25.57 6.92
N TYR A 438 6.71 -26.85 6.91
CA TYR A 438 5.34 -27.33 7.20
C TYR A 438 4.78 -26.83 8.54
N LEU A 439 5.64 -26.43 9.46
CA LEU A 439 5.30 -25.94 10.79
C LEU A 439 4.47 -24.65 10.75
N HIS A 440 4.54 -23.89 9.65
CA HIS A 440 3.69 -22.71 9.41
C HIS A 440 2.40 -23.03 8.65
N GLU A 441 2.24 -24.26 8.16
CA GLU A 441 1.16 -24.64 7.23
C GLU A 441 0.17 -25.67 7.81
N LEU A 442 0.62 -26.42 8.81
CA LEU A 442 -0.09 -27.51 9.47
C LEU A 442 -0.04 -27.31 10.98
N GLU A 443 -1.15 -27.60 11.66
CA GLU A 443 -1.24 -27.59 13.12
C GLU A 443 -0.98 -29.00 13.66
N ASP A 444 -0.14 -29.10 14.70
CA ASP A 444 0.04 -30.33 15.49
C ASP A 444 0.49 -31.58 14.69
N ILE A 445 1.13 -31.38 13.53
CA ILE A 445 1.67 -32.45 12.69
C ILE A 445 3.19 -32.59 12.89
N TYR A 446 3.64 -33.82 13.19
CA TYR A 446 5.02 -34.13 13.50
C TYR A 446 5.56 -35.30 12.67
N PRO A 447 6.49 -35.06 11.73
CA PRO A 447 7.19 -36.12 11.04
C PRO A 447 8.38 -36.62 11.87
N PHE A 448 8.46 -37.93 12.06
CA PHE A 448 9.48 -38.58 12.88
C PHE A 448 10.26 -39.63 12.10
N GLU A 449 11.51 -39.82 12.54
CA GLU A 449 12.34 -40.97 12.20
C GLU A 449 12.65 -41.76 13.47
N HIS A 450 12.51 -43.08 13.41
CA HIS A 450 12.87 -43.99 14.50
C HIS A 450 13.35 -45.33 13.94
N VAL A 451 14.59 -45.73 14.28
CA VAL A 451 15.22 -46.98 13.80
C VAL A 451 15.14 -47.13 12.27
N GLY A 452 15.36 -46.02 11.54
CA GLY A 452 15.28 -45.97 10.07
C GLY A 452 13.87 -46.04 9.48
N GLN A 453 12.82 -46.05 10.30
CA GLN A 453 11.43 -45.93 9.89
C GLN A 453 11.00 -44.48 9.91
N TYR A 454 10.17 -44.10 8.93
CA TYR A 454 9.61 -42.76 8.80
C TYR A 454 8.11 -42.78 9.01
N GLY A 455 7.59 -41.80 9.74
CA GLY A 455 6.16 -41.66 10.00
C GLY A 455 5.74 -40.21 10.15
N LEU A 456 4.43 -39.97 10.04
CA LEU A 456 3.81 -38.66 10.22
C LEU A 456 2.72 -38.79 11.28
N PHE A 457 2.88 -38.11 12.40
CA PHE A 457 1.98 -38.19 13.54
C PHE A 457 1.13 -36.92 13.64
N ASP A 458 -0.19 -37.08 13.78
CA ASP A 458 -1.13 -36.01 14.07
C ASP A 458 -1.41 -36.01 15.57
N ALA A 459 -0.88 -35.03 16.28
CA ALA A 459 -1.05 -34.90 17.72
C ALA A 459 -2.48 -34.49 18.09
N LYS A 460 -3.14 -33.66 17.26
CA LYS A 460 -4.52 -33.21 17.45
C LYS A 460 -5.50 -34.39 17.42
N GLN A 461 -5.35 -35.28 16.44
CA GLN A 461 -6.14 -36.51 16.32
C GLN A 461 -5.57 -37.71 17.11
N GLN A 462 -4.37 -37.57 17.67
CA GLN A 462 -3.64 -38.60 18.43
C GLN A 462 -3.42 -39.90 17.63
N GLN A 463 -3.13 -39.80 16.33
CA GLN A 463 -2.94 -40.95 15.45
C GLN A 463 -1.82 -40.76 14.43
N TRP A 464 -1.30 -41.88 13.92
CA TRP A 464 -0.36 -41.86 12.80
C TRP A 464 -1.13 -41.69 11.48
N LEU A 465 -0.87 -40.58 10.81
CA LEU A 465 -1.30 -40.34 9.43
C LEU A 465 -0.52 -41.24 8.46
N ILE A 466 0.78 -41.34 8.69
CA ILE A 466 1.66 -42.33 8.07
C ILE A 466 2.29 -43.14 9.19
N PRO A 467 1.94 -44.43 9.35
CA PRO A 467 2.55 -45.28 10.37
C PRO A 467 4.07 -45.40 10.20
N LEU A 468 4.79 -45.48 11.32
CA LEU A 468 6.21 -45.85 11.32
C LEU A 468 6.39 -47.24 10.72
N ALA A 469 6.90 -47.27 9.49
CA ALA A 469 7.14 -48.49 8.74
C ALA A 469 8.34 -48.32 7.79
N ASN A 470 8.96 -49.44 7.41
CA ASN A 470 10.05 -49.48 6.42
C ASN A 470 9.56 -49.30 4.97
N GLN A 471 8.39 -48.70 4.77
CA GLN A 471 7.80 -48.52 3.44
C GLN A 471 8.42 -47.36 2.66
N PHE A 472 8.97 -46.35 3.36
CA PHE A 472 9.59 -45.16 2.78
C PHE A 472 11.04 -45.06 3.24
N GLU A 473 11.93 -44.70 2.31
CA GLU A 473 13.32 -44.38 2.62
C GLU A 473 13.47 -42.98 3.22
N ARG A 474 12.51 -42.09 2.92
CA ARG A 474 12.45 -40.74 3.47
C ARG A 474 11.05 -40.16 3.30
N ILE A 475 10.62 -39.37 4.29
CA ILE A 475 9.49 -38.44 4.17
C ILE A 475 10.05 -37.04 4.32
N GLN A 476 9.72 -36.13 3.40
CA GLN A 476 10.12 -34.74 3.47
C GLN A 476 8.98 -33.82 3.06
N HIS A 477 8.86 -32.67 3.71
CA HIS A 477 7.91 -31.65 3.31
C HIS A 477 8.31 -31.02 1.96
N VAL A 478 7.31 -30.64 1.17
CA VAL A 478 7.51 -29.93 -0.10
C VAL A 478 6.90 -28.53 -0.03
N SER A 479 5.58 -28.43 0.14
CA SER A 479 4.83 -27.17 0.20
C SER A 479 3.36 -27.41 0.58
N TYR A 480 2.71 -26.41 1.18
CA TYR A 480 1.26 -26.36 1.46
C TYR A 480 0.67 -27.58 2.17
N GLY A 481 1.39 -28.13 3.14
CA GLY A 481 1.01 -29.31 3.91
C GLY A 481 1.15 -30.62 3.14
N VAL A 482 1.91 -30.63 2.04
CA VAL A 482 2.17 -31.81 1.23
C VAL A 482 3.59 -32.32 1.48
N PHE A 483 3.69 -33.64 1.68
CA PHE A 483 4.94 -34.35 1.88
C PHE A 483 5.26 -35.23 0.67
N GLN A 484 6.54 -35.34 0.34
CA GLN A 484 7.06 -36.33 -0.57
C GLN A 484 7.47 -37.58 0.22
N CYS A 485 6.92 -38.72 -0.15
CA CYS A 485 7.25 -40.03 0.39
C CYS A 485 8.09 -40.79 -0.64
N ILE A 486 9.37 -40.98 -0.35
CA ILE A 486 10.37 -41.52 -1.29
C ILE A 486 10.54 -43.02 -1.07
N THR A 487 10.56 -43.78 -2.16
CA THR A 487 10.86 -45.21 -2.20
C THR A 487 11.93 -45.51 -3.26
N THR A 488 12.48 -46.73 -3.25
CA THR A 488 13.37 -47.21 -4.31
C THR A 488 12.74 -47.20 -5.71
N ALA A 489 11.41 -47.28 -5.80
CA ALA A 489 10.67 -47.40 -7.07
C ALA A 489 10.11 -46.06 -7.59
N GLY A 490 10.27 -44.97 -6.84
CA GLY A 490 9.75 -43.65 -7.19
C GLY A 490 9.23 -42.88 -5.97
N SER A 491 8.73 -41.68 -6.23
CA SER A 491 8.19 -40.79 -5.20
C SER A 491 6.67 -40.72 -5.25
N TYR A 492 6.04 -40.73 -4.09
CA TYR A 492 4.62 -40.46 -3.89
C TYR A 492 4.47 -39.11 -3.18
N TYR A 493 3.32 -38.46 -3.33
CA TYR A 493 2.96 -37.33 -2.48
C TYR A 493 1.92 -37.76 -1.46
N TYR A 494 1.99 -37.18 -0.27
CA TYR A 494 1.02 -37.32 0.80
C TYR A 494 0.47 -35.95 1.16
N ASP A 495 -0.82 -35.75 0.93
CA ASP A 495 -1.53 -34.52 1.29
C ASP A 495 -2.04 -34.63 2.73
N ALA A 496 -1.43 -33.89 3.67
CA ALA A 496 -1.82 -33.93 5.07
C ALA A 496 -3.17 -33.26 5.35
N LYS A 497 -3.61 -32.30 4.52
CA LYS A 497 -4.91 -31.64 4.69
C LYS A 497 -6.06 -32.53 4.22
N GLN A 498 -5.83 -33.37 3.22
CA GLN A 498 -6.80 -34.37 2.74
C GLN A 498 -6.66 -35.73 3.41
N ASN A 499 -5.61 -35.94 4.21
CA ASN A 499 -5.24 -37.25 4.76
C ASN A 499 -5.16 -38.34 3.67
N MET A 500 -4.44 -38.05 2.59
CA MET A 500 -4.40 -38.88 1.40
C MET A 500 -2.97 -39.15 0.91
N LEU A 501 -2.61 -40.43 0.80
CA LEU A 501 -1.43 -40.87 0.07
C LEU A 501 -1.78 -41.11 -1.40
N GLY A 502 -1.06 -40.46 -2.32
CA GLY A 502 -1.23 -40.68 -3.75
C GLY A 502 -0.94 -42.14 -4.14
N THR A 503 -1.71 -42.68 -5.09
CA THR A 503 -1.55 -44.07 -5.57
C THR A 503 -0.57 -44.21 -6.73
N THR A 504 -0.15 -43.09 -7.31
CA THR A 504 0.73 -43.03 -8.48
C THR A 504 2.12 -42.58 -8.07
N SER A 505 3.15 -43.33 -8.47
CA SER A 505 4.54 -42.89 -8.33
C SER A 505 4.97 -41.95 -9.45
N PHE A 506 5.84 -41.01 -9.12
CA PHE A 506 6.43 -40.01 -10.00
C PHE A 506 7.95 -40.13 -10.01
N ASP A 507 8.56 -39.77 -11.14
CA ASP A 507 10.01 -39.74 -11.33
C ASP A 507 10.62 -38.58 -10.54
N TYR A 508 9.88 -37.47 -10.42
CA TYR A 508 10.27 -36.29 -9.65
C TYR A 508 9.05 -35.52 -9.16
N ILE A 509 9.16 -34.94 -7.98
CA ILE A 509 8.15 -34.06 -7.36
C ILE A 509 8.88 -32.79 -6.97
N ALA A 510 8.40 -31.66 -7.49
CA ALA A 510 8.88 -30.33 -7.17
C ALA A 510 7.76 -29.53 -6.49
N PRO A 511 8.09 -28.45 -5.76
CA PRO A 511 7.11 -27.43 -5.40
C PRO A 511 6.36 -26.90 -6.64
N ALA A 512 5.27 -26.19 -6.44
CA ALA A 512 4.62 -25.47 -7.53
C ALA A 512 5.61 -24.50 -8.19
N ILE A 513 5.56 -24.40 -9.52
CA ILE A 513 6.36 -23.40 -10.25
C ILE A 513 5.96 -21.97 -9.86
N GLU A 514 4.71 -21.76 -9.46
CA GLU A 514 4.23 -20.51 -8.88
C GLU A 514 4.33 -20.55 -7.36
N ARG A 515 5.57 -20.57 -6.85
CA ARG A 515 5.85 -20.75 -5.42
C ARG A 515 5.19 -19.70 -4.52
N TYR A 516 4.82 -18.54 -5.06
CA TYR A 516 4.22 -17.42 -4.33
C TYR A 516 2.75 -17.17 -4.68
N ASP A 517 2.16 -17.96 -5.57
CA ASP A 517 0.74 -17.87 -5.93
C ASP A 517 0.06 -19.23 -5.75
N PRO A 518 -0.48 -19.51 -4.54
CA PRO A 518 -1.15 -20.78 -4.25
C PRO A 518 -2.41 -21.01 -5.10
N GLU A 519 -2.93 -19.99 -5.80
CA GLU A 519 -4.05 -20.13 -6.74
C GLU A 519 -3.64 -20.80 -8.05
N GLN A 520 -2.34 -20.98 -8.30
CA GLN A 520 -1.82 -21.58 -9.52
C GLN A 520 -1.41 -23.06 -9.35
N GLY A 521 -1.32 -23.55 -8.12
CA GLY A 521 -1.08 -24.96 -7.81
C GLY A 521 -0.17 -25.19 -6.59
N LEU A 522 -0.12 -26.43 -6.11
CA LEU A 522 0.60 -26.83 -4.90
C LEU A 522 1.90 -27.58 -5.18
N LEU A 523 1.93 -28.40 -6.24
CA LEU A 523 3.08 -29.22 -6.65
C LEU A 523 3.17 -29.29 -8.16
N THR A 524 4.39 -29.54 -8.67
CA THR A 524 4.62 -30.02 -10.04
C THR A 524 5.19 -31.43 -10.01
N LEU A 525 4.54 -32.36 -10.71
CA LEU A 525 4.80 -33.80 -10.69
C LEU A 525 5.22 -34.26 -12.09
N PHE A 526 6.31 -35.03 -12.18
CA PHE A 526 6.87 -35.48 -13.45
C PHE A 526 6.81 -37.01 -13.56
N LYS A 527 6.24 -37.50 -14.66
CA LYS A 527 6.19 -38.94 -14.96
C LYS A 527 6.38 -39.19 -16.45
N ALA A 528 7.51 -39.81 -16.81
CA ALA A 528 7.98 -39.97 -18.17
C ALA A 528 8.03 -38.63 -18.92
N LEU A 529 7.17 -38.45 -19.94
CA LEU A 529 7.03 -37.21 -20.70
C LEU A 529 5.77 -36.40 -20.32
N ASN A 530 5.11 -36.76 -19.22
CA ASN A 530 3.92 -36.07 -18.74
C ASN A 530 4.26 -35.21 -17.52
N VAL A 531 3.69 -34.01 -17.49
CA VAL A 531 3.68 -33.14 -16.31
C VAL A 531 2.26 -33.13 -15.75
N PHE A 532 2.16 -33.27 -14.43
CA PHE A 532 0.94 -33.05 -13.68
C PHE A 532 1.20 -31.95 -12.66
N PHE A 533 0.15 -31.29 -12.23
CA PHE A 533 0.21 -30.39 -11.09
C PHE A 533 -0.98 -30.65 -10.17
N ILE A 534 -0.81 -30.37 -8.89
CA ILE A 534 -1.92 -30.35 -7.94
C ILE A 534 -2.48 -28.93 -7.96
N ASN A 535 -3.75 -28.75 -8.35
CA ASN A 535 -4.39 -27.44 -8.37
C ASN A 535 -4.75 -26.96 -6.95
N PRO A 536 -5.22 -25.72 -6.76
CA PRO A 536 -5.62 -25.21 -5.44
C PRO A 536 -6.75 -26.00 -4.78
N GLN A 537 -7.61 -26.63 -5.60
CA GLN A 537 -8.65 -27.56 -5.15
C GLN A 537 -8.09 -28.94 -4.76
N ARG A 538 -6.76 -29.09 -4.69
CA ARG A 538 -6.04 -30.31 -4.31
C ARG A 538 -6.37 -31.50 -5.21
N GLN A 539 -6.56 -31.25 -6.50
CA GLN A 539 -6.79 -32.25 -7.53
C GLN A 539 -5.58 -32.36 -8.46
N MET A 540 -5.23 -33.58 -8.84
CA MET A 540 -4.18 -33.83 -9.81
C MET A 540 -4.70 -33.60 -11.23
N VAL A 541 -4.08 -32.68 -11.95
CA VAL A 541 -4.42 -32.32 -13.33
C VAL A 541 -3.20 -32.50 -14.21
N GLN A 542 -3.38 -33.10 -15.39
CA GLN A 542 -2.31 -33.21 -16.38
C GLN A 542 -2.15 -31.90 -17.14
N ALA A 543 -0.92 -31.40 -17.23
CA ALA A 543 -0.61 -30.18 -17.96
C ALA A 543 -0.70 -30.40 -19.48
N LYS A 544 -1.34 -29.46 -20.17
CA LYS A 544 -1.37 -29.40 -21.64
C LYS A 544 -0.02 -28.88 -22.18
N PRO A 545 0.33 -29.15 -23.45
CA PRO A 545 1.55 -28.66 -24.08
C PRO A 545 1.81 -27.15 -23.91
N ASP A 546 0.78 -26.33 -24.12
CA ASP A 546 0.82 -24.88 -23.91
C ASP A 546 1.20 -24.51 -22.46
N GLN A 547 0.68 -25.24 -21.47
CA GLN A 547 1.01 -25.01 -20.06
C GLN A 547 2.46 -25.43 -19.74
N ILE A 548 2.95 -26.52 -20.33
CA ILE A 548 4.34 -26.95 -20.16
C ILE A 548 5.31 -25.90 -20.75
N ALA A 549 4.96 -25.29 -21.89
CA ALA A 549 5.73 -24.17 -22.45
C ALA A 549 5.65 -22.90 -21.58
N GLN A 550 4.51 -22.59 -20.99
CA GLN A 550 4.39 -21.51 -20.01
C GLN A 550 5.24 -21.77 -18.76
N PHE A 551 5.35 -23.01 -18.32
CA PHE A 551 6.28 -23.37 -17.24
C PHE A 551 7.73 -23.08 -17.62
N TYR A 552 8.11 -23.22 -18.88
CA TYR A 552 9.45 -22.88 -19.33
C TYR A 552 9.77 -21.39 -19.27
N LEU A 553 8.81 -20.52 -19.59
CA LEU A 553 8.95 -19.07 -19.43
C LEU A 553 9.23 -18.69 -17.97
N ARG A 554 8.70 -19.48 -17.02
CA ARG A 554 8.81 -19.24 -15.57
C ARG A 554 9.78 -20.20 -14.87
N ARG A 555 10.61 -20.91 -15.63
CA ARG A 555 11.46 -22.00 -15.12
C ARG A 555 12.36 -21.57 -13.98
N PHE A 556 12.79 -20.31 -13.95
CA PHE A 556 13.66 -19.76 -12.92
C PHE A 556 12.99 -19.62 -11.54
N ASN A 557 11.68 -19.85 -11.43
CA ASN A 557 11.01 -20.03 -10.15
C ASN A 557 11.42 -21.35 -9.48
N PHE A 558 11.78 -22.37 -10.28
CA PHE A 558 12.49 -23.53 -9.75
C PHE A 558 13.93 -23.15 -9.38
N GLN A 559 14.45 -23.78 -8.33
CA GLN A 559 15.81 -23.51 -7.85
C GLN A 559 16.64 -24.79 -7.74
N GLY A 560 17.96 -24.65 -7.91
CA GLY A 560 18.93 -25.70 -7.62
C GLY A 560 18.72 -27.01 -8.39
N LYS A 561 18.18 -28.04 -7.71
CA LYS A 561 17.95 -29.36 -8.32
C LYS A 561 16.66 -29.39 -9.15
N ASP A 562 15.65 -28.62 -8.76
CA ASP A 562 14.35 -28.59 -9.44
C ASP A 562 14.48 -27.98 -10.84
N LEU A 563 15.19 -26.84 -10.95
CA LEU A 563 15.43 -26.18 -12.23
C LEU A 563 16.18 -27.09 -13.20
N ARG A 564 17.28 -27.70 -12.73
CA ARG A 564 18.08 -28.62 -13.55
C ARG A 564 17.27 -29.82 -14.02
N PHE A 565 16.41 -30.37 -13.17
CA PHE A 565 15.52 -31.45 -13.57
C PHE A 565 14.52 -30.98 -14.63
N PHE A 566 13.87 -29.83 -14.39
CA PHE A 566 12.87 -29.27 -15.31
C PHE A 566 13.47 -28.95 -16.68
N GLU A 567 14.66 -28.35 -16.77
CA GLU A 567 15.30 -28.05 -18.06
C GLU A 567 15.62 -29.32 -18.86
N GLN A 568 16.14 -30.35 -18.19
CA GLN A 568 16.39 -31.66 -18.82
C GLN A 568 15.09 -32.35 -19.24
N PHE A 569 14.04 -32.24 -18.44
CA PHE A 569 12.71 -32.71 -18.80
C PHE A 569 12.18 -31.95 -20.03
N TYR A 570 12.20 -30.62 -20.01
CA TYR A 570 11.64 -29.79 -21.06
C TYR A 570 12.35 -29.99 -22.39
N SER A 571 13.69 -30.12 -22.39
CA SER A 571 14.47 -30.42 -23.58
C SER A 571 14.03 -31.76 -24.23
N ARG A 572 13.90 -32.83 -23.42
CA ARG A 572 13.42 -34.13 -23.90
C ARG A 572 11.96 -34.08 -24.36
N TRP A 573 11.11 -33.36 -23.62
CA TRP A 573 9.70 -33.20 -23.94
C TRP A 573 9.50 -32.44 -25.25
N LYS A 574 10.18 -31.29 -25.44
CA LYS A 574 10.16 -30.49 -26.69
C LYS A 574 10.68 -31.30 -27.87
N ALA A 575 11.79 -32.04 -27.70
CA ALA A 575 12.33 -32.91 -28.74
C ALA A 575 11.34 -34.02 -29.14
N ALA A 576 10.59 -34.58 -28.18
CA ALA A 576 9.58 -35.60 -28.45
C ALA A 576 8.33 -35.06 -29.17
N GLN A 577 8.03 -33.77 -29.08
CA GLN A 577 6.94 -33.15 -29.84
C GLN A 577 7.26 -33.03 -31.34
N GLY A 578 8.54 -32.92 -31.71
CA GLY A 578 8.98 -32.73 -33.10
C GLY A 578 8.30 -31.54 -33.78
N ASP A 579 7.95 -31.69 -35.05
CA ASP A 579 7.35 -30.63 -35.87
C ASP A 579 5.99 -30.13 -35.35
N SER A 580 5.30 -30.93 -34.53
CA SER A 580 4.00 -30.56 -33.96
C SER A 580 4.11 -29.58 -32.79
N TYR A 581 5.32 -29.30 -32.28
CA TYR A 581 5.54 -28.48 -31.09
C TYR A 581 4.85 -27.11 -31.19
N PHE A 582 5.16 -26.35 -32.24
CA PHE A 582 4.67 -24.97 -32.38
C PHE A 582 3.15 -24.91 -32.57
N GLY A 583 2.56 -25.86 -33.31
CA GLY A 583 1.11 -25.93 -33.53
C GLY A 583 0.29 -26.28 -32.29
N GLN A 584 0.92 -26.76 -31.22
CA GLN A 584 0.26 -27.06 -29.94
C GLN A 584 0.24 -25.86 -28.96
N LEU A 585 0.99 -24.79 -29.26
CA LEU A 585 1.11 -23.62 -28.40
C LEU A 585 0.15 -22.53 -28.86
N LYS A 586 -0.40 -21.78 -27.90
CA LYS A 586 -1.23 -20.61 -28.20
C LYS A 586 -0.36 -19.43 -28.61
N VAL A 587 -0.91 -18.54 -29.43
CA VAL A 587 -0.28 -17.27 -29.86
C VAL A 587 0.38 -16.52 -28.70
N ASN A 588 -0.33 -16.29 -27.60
CA ASN A 588 0.24 -15.55 -26.44
C ASN A 588 1.48 -16.24 -25.83
N THR A 589 1.54 -17.58 -25.83
CA THR A 589 2.70 -18.32 -25.33
C THR A 589 3.86 -18.21 -26.31
N LEU A 590 3.59 -18.31 -27.62
CA LEU A 590 4.58 -18.14 -28.68
C LEU A 590 5.20 -16.74 -28.64
N LEU A 591 4.37 -15.69 -28.52
CA LEU A 591 4.82 -14.30 -28.40
C LEU A 591 5.78 -14.11 -27.21
N LYS A 592 5.38 -14.56 -26.02
CA LYS A 592 6.22 -14.44 -24.83
C LYS A 592 7.54 -15.21 -24.96
N MET A 593 7.52 -16.35 -25.64
CA MET A 593 8.75 -17.10 -25.94
C MET A 593 9.63 -16.33 -26.92
N ALA A 594 9.05 -15.76 -27.97
CA ALA A 594 9.78 -14.95 -28.95
C ALA A 594 10.46 -13.75 -28.28
N GLN A 595 9.70 -12.95 -27.53
CA GLN A 595 10.19 -11.81 -26.76
C GLN A 595 11.28 -12.22 -25.76
N SER A 596 11.08 -13.32 -25.03
CA SER A 596 12.08 -13.82 -24.09
C SER A 596 13.39 -14.19 -24.79
N PHE A 597 13.36 -14.80 -25.96
CA PHE A 597 14.58 -15.09 -26.72
C PHE A 597 15.23 -13.82 -27.29
N GLU A 598 14.42 -12.87 -27.75
CA GLU A 598 14.87 -11.57 -28.25
C GLU A 598 15.59 -10.75 -27.16
N GLU A 599 15.02 -10.66 -25.96
CA GLU A 599 15.62 -10.02 -24.78
C GLU A 599 16.97 -10.63 -24.41
N HIS A 600 17.16 -11.93 -24.66
CA HIS A 600 18.41 -12.64 -24.42
C HIS A 600 19.31 -12.70 -25.67
N HIS A 601 19.00 -11.90 -26.70
CA HIS A 601 19.73 -11.80 -27.96
C HIS A 601 19.85 -13.12 -28.75
N ASP A 602 18.98 -14.10 -28.52
CA ASP A 602 18.85 -15.30 -29.34
C ASP A 602 17.79 -15.09 -30.44
N ILE A 603 18.14 -14.20 -31.38
CA ILE A 603 17.21 -13.79 -32.45
C ILE A 603 16.81 -14.97 -33.33
N ALA A 604 17.69 -15.97 -33.50
CA ALA A 604 17.39 -17.16 -34.28
C ALA A 604 16.22 -17.97 -33.68
N GLN A 605 16.18 -18.12 -32.34
CA GLN A 605 15.02 -18.72 -31.68
C GLN A 605 13.81 -17.78 -31.74
N ALA A 606 14.00 -16.48 -31.48
CA ALA A 606 12.90 -15.50 -31.51
C ALA A 606 12.13 -15.54 -32.84
N ILE A 607 12.85 -15.59 -33.98
CA ILE A 607 12.26 -15.71 -35.32
C ILE A 607 11.39 -16.97 -35.44
N GLN A 608 11.80 -18.12 -34.91
CA GLN A 608 10.99 -19.35 -35.00
C GLN A 608 9.66 -19.20 -34.26
N TYR A 609 9.66 -18.55 -33.09
CA TYR A 609 8.46 -18.34 -32.30
C TYR A 609 7.57 -17.24 -32.89
N TYR A 610 8.14 -16.13 -33.38
CA TYR A 610 7.37 -15.12 -34.10
C TYR A 610 6.76 -15.69 -35.38
N GLN A 611 7.50 -16.51 -36.14
CA GLN A 611 6.96 -17.18 -37.32
C GLN A 611 5.77 -18.06 -36.96
N ALA A 612 5.90 -18.89 -35.92
CA ALA A 612 4.82 -19.74 -35.48
C ALA A 612 3.56 -18.96 -35.03
N ALA A 613 3.75 -17.77 -34.43
CA ALA A 613 2.63 -16.91 -34.06
C ALA A 613 2.02 -16.21 -35.29
N ALA A 614 2.84 -15.73 -36.23
CA ALA A 614 2.41 -15.15 -37.49
C ALA A 614 1.62 -16.17 -38.35
N ASP A 615 2.07 -17.43 -38.40
CA ASP A 615 1.37 -18.53 -39.08
C ASP A 615 0.00 -18.82 -38.44
N GLN A 616 -0.21 -18.43 -37.18
CA GLN A 616 -1.50 -18.46 -36.48
C GLN A 616 -2.33 -17.17 -36.65
N GLY A 617 -1.88 -16.22 -37.47
CA GLY A 617 -2.59 -14.98 -37.80
C GLY A 617 -2.29 -13.80 -36.88
N ASP A 618 -1.21 -13.86 -36.07
CA ASP A 618 -0.82 -12.76 -35.19
C ASP A 618 -0.09 -11.65 -35.97
N SER A 619 -0.72 -10.48 -36.06
CA SER A 619 -0.19 -9.36 -36.85
C SER A 619 0.97 -8.63 -36.18
N GLU A 620 1.06 -8.66 -34.84
CA GLU A 620 2.20 -8.08 -34.10
C GLU A 620 3.48 -8.88 -34.36
N SER A 621 3.40 -10.21 -34.41
CA SER A 621 4.52 -11.07 -34.80
C SER A 621 4.99 -10.82 -36.23
N MET A 622 4.06 -10.55 -37.15
CA MET A 622 4.41 -10.15 -38.52
C MET A 622 5.18 -8.83 -38.50
N VAL A 623 4.73 -7.83 -37.73
CA VAL A 623 5.46 -6.56 -37.56
C VAL A 623 6.87 -6.79 -36.97
N ALA A 624 7.00 -7.62 -35.94
CA ALA A 624 8.28 -7.94 -35.32
C ALA A 624 9.25 -8.62 -36.30
N LEU A 625 8.77 -9.61 -37.08
CA LEU A 625 9.56 -10.23 -38.15
C LEU A 625 9.98 -9.20 -39.20
N GLY A 626 9.05 -8.32 -39.59
CA GLY A 626 9.32 -7.21 -40.51
C GLY A 626 10.46 -6.32 -40.01
N LEU A 627 10.43 -5.94 -38.73
CA LEU A 627 11.48 -5.12 -38.10
C LEU A 627 12.83 -5.84 -38.07
N ILE A 628 12.86 -7.12 -37.67
CA ILE A 628 14.08 -7.94 -37.64
C ILE A 628 14.75 -7.98 -39.01
N TYR A 629 14.00 -8.25 -40.08
CA TYR A 629 14.55 -8.29 -41.43
C TYR A 629 14.89 -6.89 -41.98
N ASN A 630 14.13 -5.85 -41.61
CA ASN A 630 14.42 -4.47 -42.00
C ASN A 630 15.73 -3.96 -41.38
N ASN A 631 16.01 -4.32 -40.12
CA ASN A 631 17.20 -3.86 -39.40
C ASN A 631 18.40 -4.81 -39.57
N GLY A 632 18.16 -6.06 -39.96
CA GLY A 632 19.21 -7.10 -40.00
C GLY A 632 19.66 -7.55 -38.60
N GLU A 633 18.75 -7.56 -37.63
CA GLU A 633 19.05 -7.95 -36.26
C GLU A 633 19.23 -9.47 -36.18
N GLY A 634 20.44 -9.95 -35.91
CA GLY A 634 20.75 -11.39 -35.83
C GLY A 634 20.60 -12.18 -37.14
N VAL A 635 20.21 -11.53 -38.24
CA VAL A 635 20.08 -12.09 -39.60
C VAL A 635 20.59 -11.11 -40.64
N GLN A 636 20.78 -11.55 -41.88
CA GLN A 636 21.08 -10.61 -42.97
C GLN A 636 19.86 -9.72 -43.23
N GLN A 637 20.10 -8.40 -43.28
CA GLN A 637 19.09 -7.42 -43.66
C GLN A 637 18.47 -7.76 -45.01
N ASP A 638 17.14 -7.78 -45.07
CA ASP A 638 16.35 -8.17 -46.23
C ASP A 638 15.05 -7.35 -46.28
N TYR A 639 15.11 -6.21 -46.96
CA TYR A 639 13.97 -5.31 -47.10
C TYR A 639 12.78 -5.94 -47.83
N VAL A 640 13.01 -6.90 -48.73
CA VAL A 640 11.91 -7.56 -49.47
C VAL A 640 11.13 -8.47 -48.53
N ARG A 641 11.81 -9.24 -47.69
CA ARG A 641 11.15 -10.02 -46.64
C ARG A 641 10.47 -9.14 -45.60
N ALA A 642 11.10 -8.04 -45.19
CA ALA A 642 10.46 -7.09 -44.28
C ALA A 642 9.15 -6.54 -44.85
N LEU A 643 9.17 -6.14 -46.13
CA LEU A 643 8.01 -5.64 -46.85
C LEU A 643 6.88 -6.69 -46.94
N ASP A 644 7.22 -7.95 -47.19
CA ASP A 644 6.22 -9.04 -47.23
C ASP A 644 5.49 -9.18 -45.88
N TYR A 645 6.22 -9.18 -44.76
CA TYR A 645 5.59 -9.23 -43.44
C TYR A 645 4.77 -7.99 -43.11
N TYR A 646 5.24 -6.79 -43.45
CA TYR A 646 4.46 -5.57 -43.27
C TYR A 646 3.18 -5.59 -44.11
N TRP A 647 3.22 -6.11 -45.33
CA TRP A 647 2.02 -6.31 -46.15
C TRP A 647 1.04 -7.28 -45.51
N GLN A 648 1.52 -8.42 -44.98
CA GLN A 648 0.67 -9.36 -44.27
C GLN A 648 0.00 -8.73 -43.04
N ALA A 649 0.75 -7.95 -42.25
CA ALA A 649 0.22 -7.21 -41.10
C ALA A 649 -0.82 -6.16 -41.54
N VAL A 650 -0.58 -5.47 -42.64
CA VAL A 650 -1.49 -4.48 -43.25
C VAL A 650 -2.81 -5.12 -43.68
N GLN A 651 -2.80 -6.34 -44.22
CA GLN A 651 -4.04 -7.06 -44.57
C GLN A 651 -4.92 -7.37 -43.35
N LEU A 652 -4.35 -7.31 -42.14
CA LEU A 652 -5.05 -7.50 -40.87
C LEU A 652 -5.36 -6.17 -40.16
N ASP A 653 -5.31 -5.03 -40.88
CA ASP A 653 -5.49 -3.68 -40.36
C ASP A 653 -4.57 -3.38 -39.14
N ASN A 654 -3.35 -3.95 -39.12
CA ASN A 654 -2.38 -3.66 -38.07
C ASN A 654 -1.81 -2.25 -38.24
N SER A 655 -1.95 -1.42 -37.19
CA SER A 655 -1.58 -0.01 -37.26
C SER A 655 -0.05 0.20 -37.39
N TRP A 656 0.76 -0.64 -36.73
CA TRP A 656 2.22 -0.64 -36.87
C TRP A 656 2.69 -1.15 -38.23
N GLY A 657 2.01 -2.15 -38.78
CA GLY A 657 2.23 -2.61 -40.15
C GLY A 657 2.06 -1.47 -41.16
N TRP A 658 0.97 -0.70 -41.05
CA TRP A 658 0.74 0.49 -41.87
C TRP A 658 1.80 1.58 -41.66
N ASN A 659 2.20 1.85 -40.41
CA ASN A 659 3.26 2.83 -40.12
C ASN A 659 4.58 2.42 -40.79
N ASN A 660 5.00 1.16 -40.60
CA ASN A 660 6.27 0.68 -41.12
C ASN A 660 6.27 0.59 -42.65
N LEU A 661 5.14 0.22 -43.27
CA LEU A 661 4.99 0.31 -44.72
C LEU A 661 5.16 1.76 -45.22
N GLY A 662 4.61 2.74 -44.50
CA GLY A 662 4.84 4.16 -44.78
C GLY A 662 6.31 4.55 -44.71
N CYS A 663 7.05 4.06 -43.70
CA CYS A 663 8.50 4.26 -43.61
C CYS A 663 9.26 3.60 -44.77
N MET A 664 8.80 2.44 -45.28
CA MET A 664 9.44 1.78 -46.44
C MET A 664 9.30 2.61 -47.72
N TYR A 665 8.10 3.15 -47.98
CA TYR A 665 7.87 4.08 -49.09
C TYR A 665 8.63 5.39 -48.95
N LEU A 666 8.73 5.94 -47.73
CA LEU A 666 9.45 7.18 -47.48
C LEU A 666 10.95 7.05 -47.77
N ASN A 667 11.56 5.91 -47.43
CA ASN A 667 12.99 5.69 -47.57
C ASN A 667 13.40 4.95 -48.86
N GLY A 668 12.44 4.41 -49.63
CA GLY A 668 12.72 3.58 -50.81
C GLY A 668 13.41 2.25 -50.47
N HIS A 669 13.13 1.68 -49.29
CA HIS A 669 13.74 0.44 -48.83
C HIS A 669 12.99 -0.78 -49.38
N GLY A 670 13.59 -1.51 -50.33
CA GLY A 670 12.97 -2.69 -50.94
C GLY A 670 11.77 -2.40 -51.85
N ILE A 671 11.38 -1.13 -51.97
CA ILE A 671 10.31 -0.58 -52.81
C ILE A 671 10.75 0.79 -53.36
N GLU A 672 10.18 1.25 -54.47
CA GLU A 672 10.45 2.59 -55.00
C GLU A 672 9.98 3.67 -54.00
N GLN A 673 10.77 4.74 -53.86
CA GLN A 673 10.45 5.83 -52.95
C GLN A 673 9.21 6.59 -53.44
N ASP A 674 8.21 6.75 -52.57
CA ASP A 674 6.99 7.50 -52.87
C ASP A 674 6.45 8.17 -51.60
N VAL A 675 6.63 9.49 -51.50
CA VAL A 675 6.22 10.27 -50.32
C VAL A 675 4.69 10.34 -50.19
N GLN A 676 3.94 10.33 -51.30
CA GLN A 676 2.49 10.40 -51.25
C GLN A 676 1.91 9.09 -50.72
N LEU A 677 2.42 7.94 -51.19
CA LEU A 677 2.04 6.64 -50.63
C LEU A 677 2.47 6.50 -49.17
N ALA A 678 3.62 7.06 -48.77
CA ALA A 678 4.03 7.11 -47.37
C ALA A 678 3.01 7.87 -46.50
N ILE A 679 2.58 9.06 -46.94
CA ILE A 679 1.55 9.86 -46.27
C ILE A 679 0.22 9.12 -46.20
N GLU A 680 -0.21 8.42 -47.26
CA GLU A 680 -1.43 7.60 -47.24
C GLU A 680 -1.33 6.48 -46.21
N CYS A 681 -0.19 5.78 -46.14
CA CYS A 681 0.06 4.73 -45.16
C CYS A 681 0.04 5.28 -43.73
N PHE A 682 0.70 6.41 -43.47
CA PHE A 682 0.68 7.04 -42.15
C PHE A 682 -0.72 7.53 -41.77
N ASN A 683 -1.50 8.08 -42.72
CA ASN A 683 -2.90 8.47 -42.47
C ASN A 683 -3.75 7.27 -42.06
N LYS A 684 -3.65 6.14 -42.79
CA LYS A 684 -4.36 4.92 -42.46
C LYS A 684 -3.93 4.36 -41.10
N SER A 685 -2.62 4.38 -40.79
CA SER A 685 -2.07 3.98 -39.49
C SER A 685 -2.58 4.87 -38.33
N ALA A 686 -2.61 6.19 -38.52
CA ALA A 686 -3.13 7.15 -37.54
C ALA A 686 -4.64 7.00 -37.30
N GLN A 687 -5.42 6.64 -38.33
CA GLN A 687 -6.84 6.30 -38.18
C GLN A 687 -7.05 5.02 -37.35
N LEU A 688 -6.11 4.08 -37.42
CA LEU A 688 -6.08 2.87 -36.61
C LEU A 688 -5.47 3.10 -35.20
N GLY A 689 -5.23 4.35 -34.81
CA GLY A 689 -4.80 4.73 -33.46
C GLY A 689 -3.28 4.73 -33.22
N ASN A 690 -2.45 4.65 -34.26
CA ASN A 690 -1.00 4.68 -34.08
C ASN A 690 -0.49 6.12 -33.85
N GLY A 691 0.03 6.39 -32.65
CA GLY A 691 0.57 7.71 -32.30
C GLY A 691 1.90 8.06 -32.99
N GLN A 692 2.74 7.06 -33.33
CA GLN A 692 3.96 7.30 -34.10
C GLN A 692 3.63 7.78 -35.52
N ALA A 693 2.59 7.22 -36.14
CA ALA A 693 2.13 7.68 -37.45
C ALA A 693 1.54 9.10 -37.39
N CYS A 694 0.81 9.44 -36.31
CA CYS A 694 0.39 10.83 -36.06
C CYS A 694 1.62 11.76 -35.97
N LYS A 695 2.67 11.36 -35.27
CA LYS A 695 3.91 12.14 -35.15
C LYS A 695 4.63 12.30 -36.50
N ASN A 696 4.70 11.24 -37.30
CA ASN A 696 5.29 11.29 -38.64
C ASN A 696 4.51 12.26 -39.56
N LEU A 697 3.18 12.21 -39.55
CA LEU A 697 2.33 13.15 -40.29
C LEU A 697 2.52 14.59 -39.81
N ALA A 698 2.59 14.79 -38.50
CA ALA A 698 2.82 16.11 -37.94
C ALA A 698 4.15 16.71 -38.40
N GLY A 699 5.21 15.89 -38.51
CA GLY A 699 6.50 16.30 -39.05
C GLY A 699 6.43 16.85 -40.47
N PHE A 700 5.74 16.14 -41.39
CA PHE A 700 5.55 16.62 -42.77
C PHE A 700 4.94 18.02 -42.83
N TYR A 701 3.82 18.22 -42.12
CA TYR A 701 3.11 19.51 -42.13
C TYR A 701 3.83 20.60 -41.33
N TYR A 702 4.65 20.23 -40.35
CA TYR A 702 5.46 21.15 -39.57
C TYR A 702 6.65 21.69 -40.38
N ASP A 703 7.40 20.79 -41.04
CA ASP A 703 8.59 21.17 -41.80
C ASP A 703 8.25 21.76 -43.18
N GLY A 704 7.08 21.43 -43.75
CA GLY A 704 6.69 21.85 -45.10
C GLY A 704 7.57 21.24 -46.20
N ILE A 705 8.19 20.09 -45.91
CA ILE A 705 9.00 19.33 -46.87
C ILE A 705 8.06 18.37 -47.60
N ASP A 706 8.09 18.39 -48.94
CA ASP A 706 7.25 17.59 -49.84
C ASP A 706 5.72 17.84 -49.79
N VAL A 707 5.25 18.60 -48.79
CA VAL A 707 3.87 19.11 -48.65
C VAL A 707 3.87 20.61 -48.32
N GLU A 708 2.76 21.30 -48.55
CA GLU A 708 2.59 22.68 -48.07
C GLU A 708 2.60 22.71 -46.53
N GLN A 709 3.38 23.62 -45.93
CA GLN A 709 3.45 23.77 -44.48
C GLN A 709 2.08 24.14 -43.92
N ASP A 710 1.61 23.41 -42.92
CA ASP A 710 0.35 23.66 -42.22
C ASP A 710 0.54 23.40 -40.72
N LEU A 711 0.88 24.48 -39.99
CA LEU A 711 1.14 24.40 -38.55
C LEU A 711 -0.10 24.07 -37.72
N GLU A 712 -1.31 24.37 -38.21
CA GLU A 712 -2.56 23.99 -37.53
C GLU A 712 -2.82 22.49 -37.65
N LEU A 713 -2.61 21.94 -38.84
CA LEU A 713 -2.72 20.51 -39.08
C LEU A 713 -1.60 19.73 -38.37
N ALA A 714 -0.37 20.25 -38.39
CA ALA A 714 0.76 19.68 -37.63
C ALA A 714 0.45 19.63 -36.12
N LYS A 715 -0.02 20.76 -35.54
CA LYS A 715 -0.47 20.82 -34.14
C LYS A 715 -1.53 19.78 -33.84
N THR A 716 -2.51 19.62 -34.73
CA THR A 716 -3.60 18.65 -34.55
C THR A 716 -3.07 17.22 -34.50
N TYR A 717 -2.14 16.87 -35.39
CA TYR A 717 -1.52 15.55 -35.38
C TYR A 717 -0.59 15.35 -34.18
N TYR A 718 0.20 16.34 -33.77
CA TYR A 718 1.01 16.25 -32.54
C TYR A 718 0.13 16.07 -31.29
N GLN A 719 -0.98 16.78 -31.16
CA GLN A 719 -1.92 16.59 -30.04
C GLN A 719 -2.55 15.20 -30.04
N ARG A 720 -2.92 14.67 -31.22
CA ARG A 720 -3.39 13.29 -31.36
C ARG A 720 -2.31 12.27 -31.02
N ALA A 721 -1.04 12.56 -31.32
CA ALA A 721 0.09 11.74 -30.93
C ALA A 721 0.26 11.73 -29.39
N GLU A 722 0.14 12.87 -28.71
CA GLU A 722 0.21 12.97 -27.24
C GLU A 722 -0.89 12.16 -26.54
N GLN A 723 -2.12 12.13 -27.10
CA GLN A 723 -3.21 11.28 -26.59
C GLN A 723 -2.91 9.78 -26.66
N GLN A 724 -1.94 9.39 -27.48
CA GLN A 724 -1.44 8.01 -27.63
C GLN A 724 -0.05 7.84 -27.00
N PHE A 725 0.38 8.77 -26.15
CA PHE A 725 1.67 8.78 -25.45
C PHE A 725 2.91 9.00 -26.34
N TYR A 726 2.75 9.59 -27.54
CA TYR A 726 3.85 9.99 -28.43
C TYR A 726 4.07 11.51 -28.35
N PHE A 727 4.91 11.92 -27.40
CA PHE A 727 5.12 13.33 -27.08
C PHE A 727 6.04 14.04 -28.10
N SER A 728 5.68 15.29 -28.41
CA SER A 728 6.44 16.20 -29.30
C SER A 728 6.36 17.64 -28.77
N GLY A 729 6.77 17.78 -27.51
CA GLY A 729 6.58 19.02 -26.73
C GLY A 729 7.34 20.22 -27.27
N GLU A 730 8.53 20.01 -27.85
CA GLU A 730 9.32 21.08 -28.47
C GLU A 730 8.60 21.66 -29.70
N GLN A 731 8.20 20.81 -30.65
CA GLN A 731 7.50 21.24 -31.87
C GLN A 731 6.16 21.89 -31.54
N LEU A 732 5.42 21.37 -30.55
CA LEU A 732 4.19 22.02 -30.07
C LEU A 732 4.47 23.39 -29.41
N ALA A 733 5.54 23.50 -28.61
CA ALA A 733 5.96 24.76 -28.01
C ALA A 733 6.34 25.78 -29.08
N ASP A 734 7.01 25.35 -30.15
CA ASP A 734 7.36 26.20 -31.27
C ASP A 734 6.13 26.72 -31.99
N ILE A 735 5.20 25.83 -32.37
CA ILE A 735 3.94 26.21 -33.02
C ILE A 735 3.17 27.21 -32.14
N TYR A 736 3.04 26.94 -30.84
CA TYR A 736 2.35 27.87 -29.93
C TYR A 736 3.09 29.19 -29.78
N TYR A 737 4.41 29.20 -29.81
CA TYR A 737 5.21 30.42 -29.74
C TYR A 737 4.99 31.29 -30.98
N GLN A 738 5.06 30.69 -32.18
CA GLN A 738 4.77 31.39 -33.45
C GLN A 738 3.33 31.93 -33.51
N GLN A 739 2.38 31.23 -32.90
CA GLN A 739 0.97 31.65 -32.79
C GLN A 739 0.71 32.70 -31.70
N ALA A 740 1.75 33.19 -31.02
CA ALA A 740 1.66 34.06 -29.85
C ALA A 740 0.82 33.48 -28.68
N ALA A 741 0.68 32.17 -28.61
CA ALA A 741 -0.05 31.44 -27.57
C ALA A 741 0.86 31.12 -26.36
N TYR A 742 1.53 32.14 -25.83
CA TYR A 742 2.60 32.01 -24.82
C TYR A 742 2.17 31.31 -23.52
N ALA A 743 0.89 31.38 -23.15
CA ALA A 743 0.36 30.65 -22.00
C ALA A 743 0.39 29.14 -22.19
N GLN A 744 0.25 28.64 -23.43
CA GLN A 744 0.37 27.21 -23.74
C GLN A 744 1.84 26.78 -23.80
N VAL A 745 2.72 27.63 -24.35
CA VAL A 745 4.19 27.43 -24.29
C VAL A 745 4.64 27.26 -22.84
N ALA A 746 4.20 28.15 -21.95
CA ALA A 746 4.52 28.09 -20.52
C ALA A 746 3.98 26.86 -19.78
N LYS A 747 2.95 26.18 -20.31
CA LYS A 747 2.50 24.88 -19.78
C LYS A 747 3.38 23.74 -20.29
N LEU A 748 3.69 23.73 -21.58
CA LEU A 748 4.50 22.68 -22.19
C LEU A 748 5.91 22.63 -21.62
N ILE A 749 6.57 23.78 -21.46
CA ILE A 749 7.93 23.83 -20.88
C ILE A 749 7.98 23.46 -19.39
N LYS A 750 6.84 23.40 -18.69
CA LYS A 750 6.77 22.86 -17.32
C LYS A 750 6.70 21.33 -17.29
N ARG A 751 6.25 20.72 -18.40
CA ARG A 751 6.16 19.27 -18.59
C ARG A 751 7.46 18.67 -19.14
N ASP A 752 8.33 19.50 -19.71
CA ASP A 752 9.67 19.14 -20.22
C ASP A 752 10.66 18.87 -19.08
N LYS A 753 10.58 17.66 -18.51
CA LYS A 753 11.39 17.23 -17.37
C LYS A 753 12.89 17.16 -17.66
N ASP A 754 13.25 16.94 -18.92
CA ASP A 754 14.65 16.81 -19.36
C ASP A 754 15.27 18.18 -19.71
N GLU A 755 14.49 19.25 -19.58
CA GLU A 755 14.86 20.64 -19.89
C GLU A 755 15.42 20.84 -21.32
N ALA A 756 15.06 19.96 -22.25
CA ALA A 756 15.66 19.90 -23.58
C ALA A 756 15.44 21.19 -24.39
N TYR A 757 14.28 21.83 -24.24
CA TYR A 757 13.92 23.07 -24.95
C TYR A 757 13.37 24.16 -24.01
N THR A 758 13.16 23.84 -22.73
CA THR A 758 12.62 24.76 -21.72
C THR A 758 13.40 26.06 -21.61
N ALA A 759 14.73 25.98 -21.59
CA ALA A 759 15.59 27.14 -21.37
C ALA A 759 15.47 28.16 -22.52
N ILE A 760 15.39 27.71 -23.79
CA ILE A 760 15.30 28.64 -24.92
C ILE A 760 13.98 29.43 -24.90
N TYR A 761 12.85 28.78 -24.62
CA TYR A 761 11.56 29.48 -24.55
C TYR A 761 11.43 30.39 -23.31
N TYR A 762 12.04 30.04 -22.17
CA TYR A 762 12.13 30.99 -21.05
C TYR A 762 12.95 32.22 -21.41
N ALA A 763 14.06 32.04 -22.14
CA ALA A 763 14.90 33.16 -22.56
C ALA A 763 14.14 34.12 -23.47
N LEU A 764 13.52 33.59 -24.52
CA LEU A 764 12.70 34.33 -25.48
C LEU A 764 11.55 35.09 -24.79
N MET A 765 10.81 34.42 -23.91
CA MET A 765 9.68 35.04 -23.19
C MET A 765 10.12 36.13 -22.21
N TYR A 766 11.25 35.98 -21.51
CA TYR A 766 11.78 37.04 -20.64
C TYR A 766 12.38 38.21 -21.41
N GLU A 767 12.98 37.96 -22.59
CA GLU A 767 13.54 39.00 -23.46
C GLU A 767 12.44 39.89 -24.05
N ALA A 768 11.41 39.27 -24.62
CA ALA A 768 10.30 39.98 -25.25
C ALA A 768 9.23 40.47 -24.26
N GLY A 769 9.25 39.98 -23.01
CA GLY A 769 8.21 40.26 -22.02
C GLY A 769 6.87 39.59 -22.33
N HIS A 770 6.93 38.41 -22.97
CA HIS A 770 5.76 37.58 -23.29
C HIS A 770 5.49 36.62 -22.13
N GLN A 771 4.23 36.53 -21.66
CA GLN A 771 3.79 35.76 -20.48
C GLN A 771 4.42 36.18 -19.13
N PHE A 772 5.67 36.65 -19.12
CA PHE A 772 6.40 37.16 -17.97
C PHE A 772 6.77 38.62 -18.18
N LYS A 773 6.97 39.36 -17.08
CA LYS A 773 7.53 40.72 -17.18
C LYS A 773 8.92 40.66 -17.79
N GLN A 774 9.19 41.56 -18.76
CA GLN A 774 10.49 41.66 -19.40
C GLN A 774 11.61 41.73 -18.36
N ASN A 775 12.62 40.86 -18.54
CA ASN A 775 13.75 40.73 -17.65
C ASN A 775 14.98 40.24 -18.41
N ILE A 776 15.73 41.19 -18.97
CA ILE A 776 16.93 40.91 -19.78
C ILE A 776 18.00 40.11 -19.02
N LYS A 777 18.16 40.36 -17.71
CA LYS A 777 19.10 39.58 -16.88
C LYS A 777 18.72 38.10 -16.84
N LYS A 778 17.42 37.78 -16.66
CA LYS A 778 16.93 36.40 -16.70
C LYS A 778 17.01 35.82 -18.11
N ALA A 779 16.70 36.60 -19.14
CA ALA A 779 16.82 36.17 -20.53
C ALA A 779 18.25 35.71 -20.86
N ILE A 780 19.25 36.52 -20.51
CA ILE A 780 20.67 36.17 -20.65
C ILE A 780 21.01 34.86 -19.93
N GLN A 781 20.57 34.70 -18.67
CA GLN A 781 20.83 33.46 -17.91
C GLN A 781 20.24 32.22 -18.60
N TYR A 782 19.03 32.34 -19.14
CA TYR A 782 18.36 31.25 -19.83
C TYR A 782 18.93 30.99 -21.24
N PHE A 783 19.42 32.01 -21.95
CA PHE A 783 20.17 31.82 -23.20
C PHE A 783 21.46 31.03 -22.96
N GLU A 784 22.23 31.40 -21.94
CA GLU A 784 23.44 30.64 -21.55
C GLU A 784 23.11 29.20 -21.14
N LYS A 785 21.97 28.99 -20.47
CA LYS A 785 21.50 27.65 -20.09
C LYS A 785 21.06 26.84 -21.31
N ALA A 786 20.34 27.43 -22.27
CA ALA A 786 19.88 26.75 -23.48
C ALA A 786 21.05 26.22 -24.33
N LEU A 787 22.14 26.97 -24.40
CA LEU A 787 23.35 26.59 -25.13
C LEU A 787 24.16 25.46 -24.48
N GLN A 788 23.77 24.99 -23.29
CA GLN A 788 24.32 23.75 -22.72
C GLN A 788 23.72 22.51 -23.37
N TYR A 789 22.55 22.64 -24.03
CA TYR A 789 21.77 21.54 -24.57
C TYR A 789 21.75 21.53 -26.10
N ALA A 790 21.64 22.69 -26.75
CA ALA A 790 21.64 22.78 -28.21
C ALA A 790 22.18 24.14 -28.70
N ASP A 791 22.69 24.16 -29.94
CA ASP A 791 23.28 25.33 -30.56
C ASP A 791 22.20 26.25 -31.16
N TYR A 792 21.65 27.14 -30.33
CA TYR A 792 20.67 28.13 -30.77
C TYR A 792 21.36 29.39 -31.32
N ALA A 793 21.36 29.54 -32.65
CA ALA A 793 21.98 30.69 -33.33
C ALA A 793 21.43 32.04 -32.83
N TYR A 794 20.12 32.14 -32.59
CA TYR A 794 19.50 33.34 -32.05
C TYR A 794 20.04 33.69 -30.64
N ALA A 795 20.11 32.70 -29.74
CA ALA A 795 20.62 32.88 -28.39
C ALA A 795 22.08 33.40 -28.38
N LEU A 796 22.93 32.81 -29.23
CA LEU A 796 24.32 33.25 -29.39
C LEU A 796 24.40 34.70 -29.89
N LYS A 797 23.58 35.07 -30.87
CA LYS A 797 23.51 36.44 -31.41
C LYS A 797 23.12 37.44 -30.31
N GLN A 798 22.12 37.12 -29.50
CA GLN A 798 21.68 37.96 -28.39
C GLN A 798 22.75 38.08 -27.29
N LEU A 799 23.40 36.98 -26.91
CA LEU A 799 24.48 37.01 -25.92
C LEU A 799 25.66 37.86 -26.38
N LEU A 800 26.07 37.77 -27.65
CA LEU A 800 27.11 38.63 -28.22
C LEU A 800 26.71 40.11 -28.18
N HIS A 801 25.47 40.43 -28.56
CA HIS A 801 24.96 41.80 -28.49
C HIS A 801 24.96 42.34 -27.06
N TYR A 802 24.40 41.58 -26.10
CA TYR A 802 24.33 42.00 -24.69
C TYR A 802 25.73 42.18 -24.07
N TYR A 803 26.68 41.29 -24.33
CA TYR A 803 28.00 41.37 -23.70
C TYR A 803 28.96 42.37 -24.36
N ALA A 804 28.73 42.78 -25.62
CA ALA A 804 29.50 43.83 -26.27
C ALA A 804 28.93 45.23 -26.08
N GLU A 805 27.62 45.38 -26.29
CA GLU A 805 26.99 46.68 -26.57
C GLU A 805 26.08 47.17 -25.44
N SER A 806 25.57 46.30 -24.56
CA SER A 806 24.67 46.71 -23.48
C SER A 806 25.39 47.53 -22.39
N GLU A 807 24.88 48.73 -22.08
CA GLU A 807 25.43 49.55 -20.99
C GLU A 807 25.37 48.86 -19.61
N GLN A 808 24.39 47.98 -19.40
CA GLN A 808 24.15 47.32 -18.11
C GLN A 808 24.83 45.95 -17.99
N PHE A 809 24.92 45.20 -19.09
CA PHE A 809 25.35 43.79 -19.06
C PHE A 809 26.71 43.55 -19.73
N LYS A 810 27.38 44.59 -20.23
CA LYS A 810 28.69 44.50 -20.88
C LYS A 810 29.66 43.62 -20.07
N ASN A 811 30.20 42.60 -20.72
CA ASN A 811 31.18 41.70 -20.11
C ASN A 811 32.15 41.19 -21.19
N PRO A 812 33.35 41.80 -21.33
CA PRO A 812 34.31 41.44 -22.36
C PRO A 812 34.78 39.98 -22.30
N GLU A 813 34.90 39.40 -21.08
CA GLU A 813 35.34 38.02 -20.90
C GLU A 813 34.29 37.03 -21.41
N LYS A 814 33.02 37.24 -21.05
CA LYS A 814 31.91 36.42 -21.57
C LYS A 814 31.68 36.62 -23.07
N TYR A 815 31.86 37.85 -23.58
CA TYR A 815 31.79 38.11 -25.02
C TYR A 815 32.83 37.29 -25.78
N GLN A 816 34.09 37.31 -25.33
CA GLN A 816 35.16 36.52 -25.94
C GLN A 816 34.87 35.01 -25.84
N HIS A 817 34.38 34.53 -24.69
CA HIS A 817 34.01 33.13 -24.50
C HIS A 817 33.00 32.64 -25.55
N TRP A 818 31.91 33.39 -25.79
CA TRP A 818 30.90 33.00 -26.76
C TRP A 818 31.37 33.12 -28.22
N GLN A 819 32.29 34.04 -28.54
CA GLN A 819 32.95 34.06 -29.85
C GLN A 819 33.81 32.81 -30.09
N GLU A 820 34.57 32.39 -29.07
CA GLU A 820 35.36 31.17 -29.13
C GLU A 820 34.47 29.92 -29.25
N TYR A 821 33.32 29.90 -28.55
CA TYR A 821 32.32 28.83 -28.65
C TYR A 821 31.78 28.68 -30.09
N ILE A 822 31.42 29.79 -30.75
CA ILE A 822 30.92 29.77 -32.14
C ILE A 822 31.96 29.19 -33.10
N VAL A 823 33.23 29.62 -32.97
CA VAL A 823 34.32 29.12 -33.82
C VAL A 823 34.60 27.64 -33.55
N SER A 824 34.63 27.24 -32.28
CA SER A 824 34.97 25.86 -31.87
C SER A 824 33.91 24.84 -32.32
N ASN A 825 32.65 25.25 -32.38
CA ASN A 825 31.52 24.41 -32.80
C ASN A 825 31.09 24.64 -34.26
N ALA A 826 31.84 25.43 -35.04
CA ALA A 826 31.56 25.73 -36.45
C ALA A 826 30.13 26.27 -36.72
N ILE A 827 29.61 27.07 -35.79
CA ILE A 827 28.24 27.61 -35.86
C ILE A 827 28.17 28.77 -36.84
N GLN A 828 27.21 28.74 -37.77
CA GLN A 828 26.93 29.85 -38.68
C GLN A 828 25.86 30.76 -38.09
N LEU A 829 26.20 32.04 -37.89
CA LEU A 829 25.24 33.07 -37.50
C LEU A 829 24.80 33.80 -38.77
N ASP A 830 23.61 33.52 -39.29
CA ASP A 830 23.12 34.23 -40.49
C ASP A 830 23.00 35.73 -40.23
N GLU A 831 23.60 36.57 -41.10
CA GLU A 831 23.56 38.04 -40.98
C GLU A 831 22.19 38.64 -41.39
N SER A 832 21.24 37.84 -41.90
CA SER A 832 19.98 38.33 -42.47
C SER A 832 18.76 37.54 -42.00
N ALA A 833 18.24 37.88 -40.82
CA ALA A 833 16.84 37.65 -40.45
C ALA A 833 16.51 38.59 -39.29
N SER A 834 16.37 39.87 -39.59
CA SER A 834 15.46 40.73 -38.84
C SER A 834 14.11 40.62 -39.54
N ASP A 835 13.22 39.79 -39.01
CA ASP A 835 11.77 39.94 -39.05
C ASP A 835 11.12 38.92 -38.11
#